data_AF-A0A7C5LJM8-F1
#
_entry.id   AF-A0A7C5LJM8-F1
#
_cell.length_a   1.000
_cell.length_b   1.000
_cell.length_c   1.000
_cell.angle_alpha   90.00
_cell.angle_beta   90.00
_cell.angle_gamma   90.00
#
_symmetry.space_group_name_H-M   'P 1'
#
loop_
_entity.id
_entity.type
_entity.pdbx_description
1 polymer ?
#
loop_
_entity_poly.entity_id
_entity_poly.type
_entity_poly.pdbx_seq_one_letter_code
_entity_poly.pdbx_strand_id
1 'polypeptide(L)'
;MRKVNSIIIPSMFFIWFVIFTGGGCNPQELPQRDIVGDTEDSSELATQCTAGNDYDGDTILTSDEGVDDTDGDTAANYMDDDSDGDTIPDRVEAGDNDCTTPPRDTDNDEIPDYLDTDSDGNGISDAAEGQVDTDGDTVPDYLDPDNDGDSISDKSEIGEDPLHPLDTDEDGISDYMDLDSDNDGLYDYIERETDTDRDGIPAFRDKDSDGDGWDDDVERNGCDPDSTGPVDTDHDGIPDYLDIDSDGDGLSDLQEKSVGSSQCLVDTDGDGFDDLAEWAHPDADPNDPTKGIPETDYYLILPPGGPLVERDLKFGTDITVADVFFLVDTTGSMYSEIDQIIATLSTVIIPAINVRVPDAWFGVGWFADFPTNGYGSGSDRAFVLTQKMTSDVRAAQTAVESLPDNMGDDWPESQVEALYQTATGHGLGSWVPSYVCPDGFGAACFRSGALPIILLFTDAPFHNGPPGTVADPYTGIVPTPHQWSEAITVLNDIHAKVLGMCSEDEYSTDARHDLRETAIATGSVTLEGNPLVFDIGSEGERLDTSVVDAIVSLTKDVPFDVDTYTLDEPDGYTEPGWEEIDARCFIKKRIPQPGWEPPPGYTYEQAVAFYDQSAFYLVLPGTKVTFKVQFQNYVDETKNCYDGDYIARVFLAKIVVRGDGVTDLDTREVVIVVPAKQIPVG
;
A
#
# COMPACT_ATOMS: atom_id res chain seq x y z
N MET A 1 40.57 -14.84 -52.61
CA MET A 1 39.65 -14.24 -53.61
C MET A 1 39.21 -12.90 -53.01
N ARG A 2 39.77 -11.72 -53.39
CA ARG A 2 39.35 -10.80 -54.48
C ARG A 2 37.81 -10.62 -54.49
N LYS A 3 37.19 -9.43 -54.38
CA LYS A 3 37.47 -8.02 -54.76
C LYS A 3 36.74 -7.08 -53.75
N VAL A 4 37.22 -5.91 -53.31
CA VAL A 4 37.62 -4.63 -53.97
C VAL A 4 36.44 -3.76 -54.45
N ASN A 5 36.30 -2.57 -53.86
CA ASN A 5 36.25 -1.22 -54.47
C ASN A 5 36.19 -0.16 -53.35
N SER A 6 36.54 1.12 -53.51
CA SER A 6 37.81 1.77 -53.85
C SER A 6 37.56 3.29 -53.91
N ILE A 7 38.30 4.08 -53.10
CA ILE A 7 38.89 5.42 -53.41
C ILE A 7 37.84 6.58 -53.43
N ILE A 8 38.03 7.79 -52.88
CA ILE A 8 39.11 8.78 -53.12
C ILE A 8 39.21 9.83 -51.97
N ILE A 9 40.44 10.09 -51.48
CA ILE A 9 40.93 11.29 -50.74
C ILE A 9 41.64 12.22 -51.77
N PRO A 10 41.78 13.55 -51.59
CA PRO A 10 43.01 14.15 -50.97
C PRO A 10 42.70 15.48 -50.20
N SER A 11 43.55 16.19 -49.44
CA SER A 11 44.93 16.08 -48.96
C SER A 11 45.21 17.23 -47.96
N MET A 12 46.19 17.01 -47.08
CA MET A 12 46.81 17.96 -46.14
C MET A 12 47.73 19.04 -46.78
N PHE A 13 48.13 19.98 -45.90
CA PHE A 13 49.37 20.79 -45.83
C PHE A 13 49.40 22.18 -46.49
N PHE A 14 49.62 23.24 -45.69
CA PHE A 14 50.96 23.83 -45.45
C PHE A 14 50.96 24.96 -44.40
N ILE A 15 51.97 24.95 -43.54
CA ILE A 15 52.41 26.05 -42.66
C ILE A 15 53.21 27.06 -43.48
N TRP A 16 53.06 28.36 -43.22
CA TRP A 16 54.16 29.32 -43.36
C TRP A 16 54.07 30.49 -42.36
N PHE A 17 55.23 30.77 -41.76
CA PHE A 17 55.51 31.84 -40.80
C PHE A 17 56.39 32.86 -41.54
N VAL A 18 55.99 34.14 -41.65
CA VAL A 18 56.92 35.26 -41.92
C VAL A 18 56.46 36.53 -41.19
N ILE A 19 57.45 37.14 -40.53
CA ILE A 19 57.47 38.40 -39.78
C ILE A 19 57.73 39.57 -40.75
N PHE A 20 57.06 40.73 -40.62
CA PHE A 20 57.66 42.05 -40.34
C PHE A 20 56.70 43.27 -40.52
N THR A 21 56.93 44.25 -39.62
CA THR A 21 56.68 45.72 -39.67
C THR A 21 55.25 46.28 -39.71
N GLY A 22 54.82 46.85 -38.57
CA GLY A 22 54.79 48.30 -38.36
C GLY A 22 53.74 49.15 -39.10
N GLY A 23 52.75 49.61 -38.33
CA GLY A 23 52.24 50.99 -38.35
C GLY A 23 51.13 51.35 -39.35
N GLY A 24 49.99 51.79 -38.81
CA GLY A 24 49.20 52.86 -39.42
C GLY A 24 47.77 52.51 -39.85
N CYS A 25 46.84 53.01 -39.04
CA CYS A 25 45.52 53.57 -39.37
C CYS A 25 44.40 52.68 -39.95
N ASN A 26 43.29 52.73 -39.20
CA ASN A 26 41.87 52.85 -39.62
C ASN A 26 41.03 51.56 -39.67
N PRO A 27 40.05 51.43 -38.76
CA PRO A 27 38.78 50.78 -39.04
C PRO A 27 37.69 51.82 -39.31
N GLN A 28 36.82 51.47 -40.26
CA GLN A 28 35.73 52.25 -40.81
C GLN A 28 34.52 52.32 -39.87
N GLU A 29 33.87 53.49 -39.91
CA GLU A 29 32.47 53.85 -39.63
C GLU A 29 31.48 52.67 -39.52
N LEU A 30 30.59 52.59 -38.52
CA LEU A 30 29.42 53.43 -38.23
C LEU A 30 28.86 53.09 -36.82
N PRO A 31 28.01 53.93 -36.17
CA PRO A 31 27.91 55.38 -36.19
C PRO A 31 28.27 56.00 -34.81
N GLN A 32 28.93 57.15 -34.82
CA GLN A 32 29.07 57.98 -33.63
C GLN A 32 27.68 58.45 -33.18
N ARG A 33 27.23 58.00 -32.01
CA ARG A 33 26.43 58.88 -31.16
C ARG A 33 27.42 59.92 -30.65
N ASP A 34 27.27 61.14 -31.13
CA ASP A 34 27.93 62.31 -30.58
C ASP A 34 27.66 62.31 -29.06
N ILE A 35 28.68 61.98 -28.27
CA ILE A 35 28.77 62.48 -26.90
C ILE A 35 29.01 63.97 -27.08
N VAL A 36 27.92 64.71 -27.22
CA VAL A 36 27.91 66.12 -26.88
C VAL A 36 28.31 66.13 -25.41
N GLY A 37 29.55 66.54 -25.15
CA GLY A 37 29.89 67.03 -23.83
C GLY A 37 28.95 68.18 -23.55
N ASP A 38 27.99 67.93 -22.69
CA ASP A 38 27.14 68.97 -22.15
C ASP A 38 27.99 69.77 -21.17
N THR A 39 28.46 70.92 -21.64
CA THR A 39 29.03 71.96 -20.79
C THR A 39 28.18 73.23 -20.86
N GLU A 40 26.88 73.12 -21.16
CA GLU A 40 25.97 74.26 -21.15
C GLU A 40 24.93 74.27 -20.00
N ASP A 41 24.75 73.20 -19.23
CA ASP A 41 23.66 73.18 -18.20
C ASP A 41 24.04 73.70 -16.78
N SER A 42 25.31 73.69 -16.41
CA SER A 42 25.76 74.13 -15.07
C SER A 42 25.61 75.64 -14.77
N SER A 43 25.10 76.45 -15.71
CA SER A 43 24.96 77.91 -15.54
C SER A 43 23.53 78.42 -15.37
N GLU A 44 22.50 77.65 -15.79
CA GLU A 44 21.09 78.00 -15.51
C GLU A 44 20.61 77.45 -14.16
N LEU A 45 21.02 76.23 -13.77
CA LEU A 45 20.74 75.65 -12.45
C LEU A 45 21.34 76.48 -11.30
N ALA A 46 22.59 76.94 -11.46
CA ALA A 46 23.26 77.84 -10.51
C ALA A 46 22.63 79.25 -10.40
N THR A 47 21.68 79.60 -11.29
CA THR A 47 20.91 80.86 -11.20
C THR A 47 19.60 80.66 -10.42
N GLN A 48 19.13 79.42 -10.26
CA GLN A 48 17.91 79.08 -9.54
C GLN A 48 18.20 78.60 -8.11
N CYS A 49 19.27 77.86 -7.85
CA CYS A 49 19.68 77.47 -6.48
C CYS A 49 20.66 78.51 -5.93
N THR A 50 20.14 79.63 -5.40
CA THR A 50 20.94 80.70 -4.82
C THR A 50 20.72 80.77 -3.31
N ALA A 51 21.69 81.31 -2.56
CA ALA A 51 21.60 81.58 -1.11
C ALA A 51 20.36 82.39 -0.63
N GLY A 52 19.49 82.83 -1.53
CA GLY A 52 18.21 83.48 -1.21
C GLY A 52 16.99 82.55 -1.25
N ASN A 53 17.11 81.31 -1.73
CA ASN A 53 16.01 80.35 -1.87
C ASN A 53 16.40 78.88 -1.63
N ASP A 54 17.69 78.61 -1.46
CA ASP A 54 18.33 77.39 -0.97
C ASP A 54 19.48 77.94 -0.09
N TYR A 55 19.41 77.77 1.24
CA TYR A 55 20.15 78.64 2.18
C TYR A 55 21.51 78.07 2.61
N ASP A 56 21.56 76.79 2.92
CA ASP A 56 22.74 75.94 3.20
C ASP A 56 23.41 75.46 1.90
N GLY A 57 22.69 75.38 0.79
CA GLY A 57 23.25 74.99 -0.51
C GLY A 57 23.29 73.47 -0.68
N ASP A 58 22.37 72.78 -0.05
CA ASP A 58 22.19 71.33 -0.10
C ASP A 58 21.42 70.87 -1.36
N THR A 59 20.91 71.81 -2.15
CA THR A 59 20.09 71.60 -3.34
C THR A 59 18.64 71.23 -3.08
N ILE A 60 18.11 71.51 -1.88
CA ILE A 60 16.68 71.52 -1.57
C ILE A 60 16.24 72.98 -1.41
N LEU A 61 14.97 73.30 -1.75
CA LEU A 61 14.49 74.68 -1.56
C LEU A 61 14.13 74.93 -0.11
N THR A 62 14.53 76.09 0.40
CA THR A 62 14.10 76.64 1.71
C THR A 62 12.57 76.65 1.89
N SER A 63 11.79 76.63 0.81
CA SER A 63 10.33 76.54 0.87
C SER A 63 9.79 75.13 1.11
N ASP A 64 10.54 74.11 0.71
CA ASP A 64 10.18 72.70 0.83
C ASP A 64 10.66 72.12 2.18
N GLU A 65 11.83 72.56 2.67
CA GLU A 65 12.39 72.21 3.98
C GLU A 65 11.61 72.79 5.17
N GLY A 66 11.06 73.99 4.99
CA GLY A 66 10.26 74.63 6.03
C GLY A 66 11.11 75.31 7.12
N VAL A 67 10.57 75.43 8.34
CA VAL A 67 11.22 76.10 9.48
C VAL A 67 11.19 75.23 10.75
N ASP A 68 10.79 73.98 10.57
CA ASP A 68 10.79 72.99 11.64
C ASP A 68 12.24 72.49 11.86
N ASP A 69 12.43 71.70 12.90
CA ASP A 69 13.73 71.22 13.42
C ASP A 69 13.48 69.74 13.73
N THR A 70 13.75 68.87 12.74
CA THR A 70 13.33 67.47 12.73
C THR A 70 14.10 66.66 13.77
N ASP A 71 15.42 66.79 13.81
CA ASP A 71 16.30 66.06 14.73
C ASP A 71 16.42 66.70 16.15
N GLY A 72 16.05 67.97 16.29
CA GLY A 72 16.07 68.71 17.56
C GLY A 72 17.44 69.25 17.97
N ASP A 73 18.40 69.37 17.06
CA ASP A 73 19.76 69.84 17.34
C ASP A 73 19.89 71.37 17.51
N THR A 74 18.81 72.10 17.24
CA THR A 74 18.64 73.57 17.26
C THR A 74 18.95 74.34 15.99
N ALA A 75 19.39 73.68 14.92
CA ALA A 75 19.19 74.17 13.56
C ALA A 75 17.71 73.99 13.15
N ALA A 76 17.32 74.63 12.06
CA ALA A 76 16.02 74.36 11.46
C ALA A 76 16.33 73.80 10.09
N ASN A 77 15.53 72.89 9.57
CA ASN A 77 15.87 72.04 8.41
C ASN A 77 16.53 72.85 7.27
N TYR A 78 15.94 73.99 6.88
CA TYR A 78 16.51 74.93 5.89
C TYR A 78 17.87 75.59 6.18
N MET A 79 18.52 75.27 7.29
CA MET A 79 19.87 75.71 7.67
C MET A 79 20.69 74.56 8.24
N ASP A 80 20.17 73.35 8.21
CA ASP A 80 20.82 72.15 8.67
C ASP A 80 21.54 71.48 7.50
N ASP A 81 22.66 70.80 7.78
CA ASP A 81 23.36 70.04 6.73
C ASP A 81 22.94 68.54 6.74
N ASP A 82 22.13 68.14 7.73
CA ASP A 82 21.71 66.76 8.11
C ASP A 82 20.44 66.88 8.99
N SER A 83 19.28 67.10 8.35
CA SER A 83 18.05 67.58 8.98
C SER A 83 17.36 66.54 9.90
N ASP A 84 17.53 65.26 9.61
CA ASP A 84 16.94 64.15 10.38
C ASP A 84 17.95 63.51 11.36
N GLY A 85 19.24 63.82 11.19
CA GLY A 85 20.32 63.48 12.11
C GLY A 85 20.81 62.04 11.99
N ASP A 86 20.61 61.42 10.83
CA ASP A 86 20.96 60.02 10.54
C ASP A 86 22.42 59.84 10.06
N THR A 87 23.15 60.93 9.84
CA THR A 87 24.53 61.04 9.33
C THR A 87 24.71 61.00 7.81
N ILE A 88 23.62 60.90 7.05
CA ILE A 88 23.54 61.13 5.62
C ILE A 88 23.18 62.63 5.43
N PRO A 89 23.98 63.40 4.67
CA PRO A 89 23.70 64.83 4.53
C PRO A 89 22.58 65.07 3.51
N ASP A 90 21.66 66.00 3.79
CA ASP A 90 20.47 66.36 2.98
C ASP A 90 20.77 66.48 1.47
N ARG A 91 21.95 67.01 1.13
CA ARG A 91 22.41 67.12 -0.27
C ARG A 91 22.57 65.80 -1.02
N VAL A 92 22.66 64.69 -0.30
CA VAL A 92 22.80 63.33 -0.84
C VAL A 92 21.40 62.77 -1.04
N GLU A 93 20.52 62.89 -0.06
CA GLU A 93 19.12 62.46 -0.15
C GLU A 93 18.29 63.31 -1.11
N ALA A 94 18.71 64.55 -1.39
CA ALA A 94 18.14 65.40 -2.44
C ALA A 94 18.10 64.69 -3.81
N GLY A 95 18.97 63.70 -4.05
CA GLY A 95 18.93 62.79 -5.20
C GLY A 95 19.37 63.38 -6.54
N ASP A 96 19.44 64.70 -6.68
CA ASP A 96 19.95 65.38 -7.87
C ASP A 96 20.67 66.71 -7.55
N ASN A 97 20.87 67.59 -8.53
CA ASN A 97 21.50 68.91 -8.32
C ASN A 97 20.57 70.07 -8.75
N ASP A 98 19.31 69.76 -9.02
CA ASP A 98 18.26 70.69 -9.44
C ASP A 98 17.28 70.89 -8.29
N CYS A 99 17.55 71.90 -7.45
CA CYS A 99 16.67 72.26 -6.35
C CYS A 99 15.22 72.59 -6.74
N THR A 100 14.85 72.61 -8.01
CA THR A 100 13.46 72.79 -8.43
C THR A 100 12.70 71.46 -8.60
N THR A 101 13.37 70.32 -8.46
CA THR A 101 12.71 69.02 -8.33
C THR A 101 12.05 68.93 -6.94
N PRO A 102 10.85 68.35 -6.85
CA PRO A 102 10.27 68.03 -5.54
C PRO A 102 11.24 67.12 -4.77
N PRO A 103 11.34 67.27 -3.44
CA PRO A 103 12.12 66.36 -2.62
C PRO A 103 11.80 64.89 -2.89
N ARG A 104 12.83 64.05 -2.85
CA ARG A 104 12.71 62.60 -2.97
C ARG A 104 11.95 62.05 -1.76
N ASP A 105 11.12 61.05 -2.01
CA ASP A 105 10.28 60.34 -1.05
C ASP A 105 10.22 58.89 -1.58
N THR A 106 11.11 58.06 -1.07
CA THR A 106 11.43 56.74 -1.63
C THR A 106 10.33 55.72 -1.31
N ASP A 107 9.86 55.66 -0.07
CA ASP A 107 8.80 54.75 0.37
C ASP A 107 7.36 55.28 0.16
N ASN A 108 7.21 56.57 -0.17
CA ASN A 108 5.94 57.28 -0.40
C ASN A 108 5.05 57.44 0.85
N ASP A 109 5.63 57.61 2.04
CA ASP A 109 4.89 57.82 3.29
C ASP A 109 4.48 59.28 3.57
N GLU A 110 4.84 60.21 2.67
CA GLU A 110 4.69 61.66 2.74
C GLU A 110 5.77 62.40 3.57
N ILE A 111 6.82 61.70 4.03
CA ILE A 111 8.03 62.25 4.62
C ILE A 111 9.15 62.15 3.57
N PRO A 112 9.71 63.29 3.11
CA PRO A 112 10.85 63.24 2.19
C PRO A 112 12.09 62.61 2.83
N ASP A 113 12.91 61.93 2.03
CA ASP A 113 14.12 61.19 2.47
C ASP A 113 15.01 62.02 3.43
N TYR A 114 15.35 63.28 3.11
CA TYR A 114 16.16 64.16 3.98
C TYR A 114 15.54 64.51 5.36
N LEU A 115 14.29 64.10 5.62
CA LEU A 115 13.58 64.23 6.88
C LEU A 115 13.14 62.88 7.46
N ASP A 116 13.49 61.78 6.81
CA ASP A 116 13.10 60.43 7.16
C ASP A 116 14.32 59.60 7.57
N THR A 117 14.21 58.95 8.73
CA THR A 117 15.31 58.16 9.28
C THR A 117 15.33 56.70 8.80
N ASP A 118 14.40 56.34 7.90
CA ASP A 118 14.12 55.00 7.33
C ASP A 118 13.50 55.21 5.93
N SER A 119 14.27 55.76 5.00
CA SER A 119 13.80 56.32 3.71
C SER A 119 13.16 55.28 2.77
N ASP A 120 13.53 54.01 2.87
CA ASP A 120 12.95 52.92 2.09
C ASP A 120 11.79 52.18 2.82
N GLY A 121 11.57 52.51 4.10
CA GLY A 121 10.49 52.00 4.92
C GLY A 121 10.61 50.51 5.25
N ASN A 122 11.84 49.96 5.23
CA ASN A 122 12.11 48.56 5.55
C ASN A 122 12.18 48.31 7.07
N GLY A 123 12.42 49.37 7.88
CA GLY A 123 12.49 49.33 9.35
C GLY A 123 13.91 49.33 9.93
N ILE A 124 14.93 49.24 9.08
CA ILE A 124 16.33 49.56 9.38
C ILE A 124 16.48 51.06 9.17
N SER A 125 17.29 51.71 10.02
CA SER A 125 17.51 53.15 9.85
C SER A 125 18.59 53.40 8.81
N ASP A 126 18.44 54.47 8.04
CA ASP A 126 19.42 54.97 7.07
C ASP A 126 20.83 55.10 7.68
N ALA A 127 20.91 55.54 8.95
CA ALA A 127 22.15 55.61 9.72
C ALA A 127 22.89 54.26 9.91
N ALA A 128 22.14 53.15 9.92
CA ALA A 128 22.64 51.79 10.13
C ALA A 128 23.11 51.15 8.83
N GLU A 129 22.38 51.35 7.73
CA GLU A 129 22.74 50.91 6.38
C GLU A 129 23.89 51.75 5.81
N GLY A 130 23.76 53.07 5.93
CA GLY A 130 24.67 54.06 5.38
C GLY A 130 24.68 54.05 3.85
N GLN A 131 25.75 54.59 3.25
CA GLN A 131 25.86 54.75 1.79
C GLN A 131 26.48 53.54 1.09
N VAL A 132 26.19 52.33 1.59
CA VAL A 132 26.57 51.07 0.92
C VAL A 132 25.63 50.85 -0.28
N ASP A 133 26.05 50.00 -1.21
CA ASP A 133 25.35 49.66 -2.45
C ASP A 133 25.70 48.18 -2.68
N THR A 134 24.87 47.31 -2.11
CA THR A 134 25.16 45.88 -1.91
C THR A 134 25.07 45.10 -3.22
N ASP A 135 24.06 45.33 -4.04
CA ASP A 135 23.86 44.67 -5.34
C ASP A 135 24.59 45.37 -6.52
N GLY A 136 25.01 46.63 -6.35
CA GLY A 136 25.74 47.42 -7.33
C GLY A 136 24.87 48.03 -8.43
N ASP A 137 23.55 48.18 -8.23
CA ASP A 137 22.62 48.76 -9.20
C ASP A 137 22.64 50.28 -9.27
N THR A 138 23.39 50.92 -8.36
CA THR A 138 23.58 52.37 -8.15
C THR A 138 22.55 53.07 -7.26
N VAL A 139 21.60 52.35 -6.69
CA VAL A 139 20.77 52.77 -5.56
C VAL A 139 21.49 52.36 -4.28
N PRO A 140 21.81 53.29 -3.37
CA PRO A 140 22.39 52.92 -2.09
C PRO A 140 21.37 52.22 -1.18
N ASP A 141 21.85 51.38 -0.27
CA ASP A 141 21.03 50.48 0.53
C ASP A 141 19.92 51.19 1.32
N TYR A 142 20.20 52.34 1.95
CA TYR A 142 19.19 53.14 2.66
C TYR A 142 18.03 53.67 1.78
N LEU A 143 18.12 53.51 0.46
CA LEU A 143 17.10 53.93 -0.51
C LEU A 143 16.61 52.76 -1.38
N ASP A 144 17.09 51.54 -1.13
CA ASP A 144 16.82 50.38 -1.96
C ASP A 144 15.96 49.35 -1.21
N PRO A 145 14.73 49.09 -1.65
CA PRO A 145 13.86 48.11 -0.98
C PRO A 145 14.21 46.63 -1.26
N ASP A 146 15.30 46.35 -1.98
CA ASP A 146 15.80 45.03 -2.41
C ASP A 146 17.35 45.07 -2.49
N ASN A 147 18.01 45.07 -1.34
CA ASN A 147 19.42 45.45 -1.19
C ASN A 147 20.42 44.49 -1.85
N ASP A 148 20.08 43.21 -1.99
CA ASP A 148 20.91 42.23 -2.72
C ASP A 148 20.42 41.95 -4.16
N GLY A 149 19.25 42.48 -4.53
CA GLY A 149 18.72 42.43 -5.88
C GLY A 149 18.22 41.05 -6.31
N ASP A 150 17.82 40.21 -5.36
CA ASP A 150 17.30 38.87 -5.60
C ASP A 150 15.79 38.86 -5.99
N SER A 151 15.13 40.02 -5.87
CA SER A 151 13.70 40.25 -6.11
C SER A 151 12.74 39.66 -5.05
N ILE A 152 13.24 39.36 -3.86
CA ILE A 152 12.53 39.43 -2.58
C ILE A 152 12.72 40.88 -2.08
N SER A 153 11.97 41.31 -1.07
CA SER A 153 12.13 42.66 -0.53
C SER A 153 12.70 42.57 0.86
N ASP A 154 13.57 43.50 1.23
CA ASP A 154 14.20 43.58 2.54
C ASP A 154 13.21 43.43 3.68
N LYS A 155 12.03 44.04 3.52
CA LYS A 155 10.93 43.96 4.49
C LYS A 155 10.47 42.52 4.81
N SER A 156 10.54 41.61 3.85
CA SER A 156 10.22 40.18 4.01
C SER A 156 11.35 39.41 4.69
N GLU A 157 12.59 39.88 4.53
CA GLU A 157 13.83 39.18 4.88
C GLU A 157 14.33 39.59 6.25
N ILE A 158 14.26 40.88 6.60
CA ILE A 158 14.59 41.44 7.92
C ILE A 158 13.84 40.71 9.05
N GLY A 159 12.61 40.26 8.80
CA GLY A 159 11.77 39.57 9.77
C GLY A 159 11.05 40.50 10.77
N GLU A 160 10.67 39.97 11.93
CA GLU A 160 9.78 40.67 12.89
C GLU A 160 10.49 41.69 13.80
N ASP A 161 11.82 41.65 13.92
CA ASP A 161 12.61 42.56 14.76
C ASP A 161 13.75 43.21 13.96
N PRO A 162 13.53 44.40 13.35
CA PRO A 162 14.56 45.10 12.58
C PRO A 162 15.83 45.47 13.37
N LEU A 163 15.78 45.47 14.71
CA LEU A 163 16.98 45.70 15.52
C LEU A 163 17.89 44.47 15.62
N HIS A 164 17.38 43.31 15.20
CA HIS A 164 18.09 42.04 15.08
C HIS A 164 17.60 41.34 13.80
N PRO A 165 18.01 41.85 12.61
CA PRO A 165 17.64 41.24 11.33
C PRO A 165 18.00 39.75 11.31
N LEU A 166 17.27 38.99 10.51
CA LEU A 166 17.55 37.57 10.32
C LEU A 166 18.91 37.38 9.63
N ASP A 167 19.55 36.27 9.98
CA ASP A 167 20.85 35.77 9.52
C ASP A 167 20.70 34.25 9.64
N THR A 168 20.08 33.66 8.62
CA THR A 168 19.53 32.31 8.66
C THR A 168 20.63 31.25 8.69
N ASP A 169 21.73 31.47 7.97
CA ASP A 169 22.88 30.55 7.94
C ASP A 169 23.98 30.83 9.00
N GLU A 170 23.84 31.92 9.76
CA GLU A 170 24.77 32.41 10.78
C GLU A 170 26.18 32.76 10.26
N ASP A 171 26.32 33.17 8.99
CA ASP A 171 27.60 33.58 8.41
C ASP A 171 28.00 35.04 8.73
N GLY A 172 27.03 35.84 9.19
CA GLY A 172 27.17 37.22 9.62
C GLY A 172 26.85 38.26 8.55
N ILE A 173 26.34 37.85 7.39
CA ILE A 173 25.55 38.64 6.45
C ILE A 173 24.08 38.46 6.86
N SER A 174 23.28 39.52 6.83
CA SER A 174 21.85 39.40 7.13
C SER A 174 21.10 39.03 5.87
N ASP A 175 20.00 38.29 6.00
CA ASP A 175 19.23 37.72 4.88
C ASP A 175 18.93 38.76 3.79
N TYR A 176 18.50 39.98 4.16
CA TYR A 176 18.20 41.07 3.20
C TYR A 176 19.43 41.65 2.44
N MET A 177 20.62 41.11 2.67
CA MET A 177 21.87 41.46 1.99
C MET A 177 22.59 40.20 1.49
N ASP A 178 21.92 39.04 1.49
CA ASP A 178 22.48 37.75 1.12
C ASP A 178 21.70 37.13 -0.03
N LEU A 179 22.41 36.76 -1.09
CA LEU A 179 21.79 36.16 -2.28
C LEU A 179 21.31 34.71 -2.07
N ASP A 180 21.70 34.10 -0.95
CA ASP A 180 21.52 32.70 -0.57
C ASP A 180 21.40 32.63 0.97
N SER A 181 20.27 33.09 1.50
CA SER A 181 20.06 33.38 2.93
C SER A 181 20.29 32.18 3.85
N ASP A 182 20.03 30.96 3.37
CA ASP A 182 20.27 29.74 4.15
C ASP A 182 21.52 28.96 3.72
N ASN A 183 22.14 29.30 2.58
CA ASN A 183 23.39 28.72 2.09
C ASN A 183 23.28 27.22 1.77
N ASP A 184 22.12 26.79 1.27
CA ASP A 184 21.92 25.50 0.63
C ASP A 184 22.44 25.50 -0.84
N GLY A 185 22.80 26.67 -1.36
CA GLY A 185 23.37 26.90 -2.68
C GLY A 185 22.35 26.97 -3.82
N LEU A 186 21.06 26.90 -3.55
CA LEU A 186 20.07 27.62 -4.35
C LEU A 186 20.26 29.12 -4.09
N TYR A 187 19.47 29.95 -4.74
CA TYR A 187 19.60 31.38 -4.57
C TYR A 187 18.18 31.86 -4.33
N ASP A 188 18.01 32.83 -3.46
CA ASP A 188 16.72 33.28 -2.96
C ASP A 188 15.76 33.68 -4.12
N TYR A 189 16.32 34.22 -5.22
CA TYR A 189 15.59 34.52 -6.45
C TYR A 189 14.95 33.29 -7.15
N ILE A 190 15.42 32.07 -6.86
CA ILE A 190 14.91 30.78 -7.36
C ILE A 190 13.82 30.26 -6.42
N GLU A 191 14.09 30.19 -5.11
CA GLU A 191 13.22 29.57 -4.10
C GLU A 191 11.98 30.42 -3.79
N ARG A 192 12.15 31.74 -3.72
CA ARG A 192 11.09 32.73 -3.45
C ARG A 192 10.45 32.54 -2.06
N GLU A 193 9.41 33.33 -1.80
CA GLU A 193 8.60 33.30 -0.57
C GLU A 193 7.64 32.07 -0.47
N THR A 194 7.97 30.93 -1.11
CA THR A 194 7.12 29.73 -1.06
C THR A 194 7.22 29.05 0.32
N ASP A 195 6.18 28.38 0.80
CA ASP A 195 6.16 27.68 2.09
C ASP A 195 5.41 26.35 1.87
N THR A 196 6.14 25.36 1.35
CA THR A 196 5.57 24.10 0.83
C THR A 196 5.09 23.21 1.97
N ASP A 197 5.89 23.07 3.03
CA ASP A 197 5.63 22.21 4.17
C ASP A 197 4.72 22.86 5.24
N ARG A 198 4.56 24.19 5.19
CA ARG A 198 3.74 25.02 6.08
C ARG A 198 4.22 25.07 7.51
N ASP A 199 5.51 24.99 7.75
CA ASP A 199 6.10 25.21 9.06
C ASP A 199 6.18 26.71 9.43
N GLY A 200 6.05 27.59 8.43
CA GLY A 200 6.06 29.04 8.54
C GLY A 200 7.41 29.71 8.22
N ILE A 201 8.38 28.94 7.75
CA ILE A 201 9.65 29.37 7.19
C ILE A 201 9.50 29.33 5.65
N PRO A 202 9.70 30.45 4.94
CA PRO A 202 9.73 30.42 3.48
C PRO A 202 10.97 29.72 2.94
N ALA A 203 10.87 29.12 1.76
CA ALA A 203 11.86 28.31 1.09
C ALA A 203 13.25 28.95 1.04
N PHE A 204 13.36 30.24 0.68
CA PHE A 204 14.65 30.96 0.67
C PHE A 204 15.37 31.03 2.03
N ARG A 205 14.73 30.60 3.13
CA ARG A 205 15.31 30.51 4.48
C ARG A 205 15.22 29.10 5.06
N ASP A 206 14.87 28.11 4.25
CA ASP A 206 14.62 26.75 4.70
C ASP A 206 15.43 25.73 3.90
N LYS A 207 16.28 25.00 4.62
CA LYS A 207 17.22 24.04 4.02
C LYS A 207 16.57 22.76 3.55
N ASP A 208 15.30 22.57 3.87
CA ASP A 208 14.47 21.38 3.63
C ASP A 208 13.05 21.90 3.35
N SER A 209 12.90 22.63 2.22
CA SER A 209 11.76 23.49 1.91
C SER A 209 10.40 22.77 1.86
N ASP A 210 10.40 21.46 1.62
CA ASP A 210 9.20 20.62 1.59
C ASP A 210 9.05 19.68 2.79
N GLY A 211 10.04 19.67 3.69
CA GLY A 211 10.05 18.95 4.96
C GLY A 211 10.10 17.43 4.81
N ASP A 212 10.57 16.92 3.68
CA ASP A 212 10.73 15.48 3.44
C ASP A 212 11.99 14.89 4.14
N GLY A 213 12.84 15.77 4.67
CA GLY A 213 14.03 15.44 5.44
C GLY A 213 15.30 15.35 4.61
N TRP A 214 15.27 15.53 3.30
CA TRP A 214 16.43 15.82 2.45
C TRP A 214 16.69 17.32 2.43
N ASP A 215 17.96 17.69 2.26
CA ASP A 215 18.32 19.09 2.23
C ASP A 215 18.27 19.54 0.75
N ASP A 216 17.70 20.70 0.46
CA ASP A 216 17.53 21.29 -0.88
C ASP A 216 18.85 21.31 -1.69
N ASP A 217 20.00 21.41 -1.01
CA ASP A 217 21.34 21.34 -1.60
C ASP A 217 21.64 20.01 -2.30
N VAL A 218 21.08 18.92 -1.76
CA VAL A 218 21.12 17.56 -2.30
C VAL A 218 20.18 17.45 -3.49
N GLU A 219 18.98 18.01 -3.39
CA GLU A 219 17.87 17.77 -4.30
C GLU A 219 18.00 18.57 -5.59
N ARG A 220 18.45 19.82 -5.48
CA ARG A 220 18.72 20.72 -6.62
C ARG A 220 19.41 20.05 -7.81
N ASN A 221 20.33 19.11 -7.57
CA ASN A 221 21.02 18.34 -8.62
C ASN A 221 21.08 16.82 -8.34
N GLY A 222 20.36 16.31 -7.34
CA GLY A 222 20.53 14.94 -6.84
C GLY A 222 20.19 13.90 -7.89
N CYS A 223 19.05 14.11 -8.55
CA CYS A 223 18.49 13.22 -9.56
C CYS A 223 19.05 13.47 -10.97
N ASP A 224 19.58 14.66 -11.24
CA ASP A 224 20.40 14.96 -12.42
C ASP A 224 21.67 15.76 -12.05
N PRO A 225 22.81 15.09 -11.81
CA PRO A 225 24.07 15.73 -11.43
C PRO A 225 24.67 16.64 -12.51
N ASP A 226 24.21 16.52 -13.77
CA ASP A 226 24.63 17.36 -14.88
C ASP A 226 23.69 18.57 -15.07
N SER A 227 22.62 18.69 -14.26
CA SER A 227 21.71 19.82 -14.26
C SER A 227 22.44 21.12 -13.88
N THR A 228 21.95 22.23 -14.42
CA THR A 228 22.46 23.59 -14.14
C THR A 228 21.43 24.48 -13.48
N GLY A 229 20.33 23.91 -13.00
CA GLY A 229 19.22 24.55 -12.31
C GLY A 229 18.39 23.49 -11.60
N PRO A 230 17.30 23.88 -10.90
CA PRO A 230 16.47 22.94 -10.17
C PRO A 230 16.00 21.79 -11.05
N VAL A 231 16.10 20.57 -10.53
CA VAL A 231 15.61 19.35 -11.17
C VAL A 231 14.11 19.22 -10.89
N ASP A 232 13.40 18.60 -11.83
CA ASP A 232 11.98 18.23 -11.77
C ASP A 232 11.92 16.82 -12.37
N THR A 233 12.03 15.83 -11.49
CA THR A 233 12.32 14.44 -11.84
C THR A 233 11.13 13.77 -12.52
N ASP A 234 9.92 13.96 -12.00
CA ASP A 234 8.69 13.39 -12.55
C ASP A 234 8.04 14.24 -13.68
N HIS A 235 8.51 15.48 -13.85
CA HIS A 235 8.06 16.47 -14.83
C HIS A 235 6.62 16.98 -14.62
N ASP A 236 6.16 17.07 -13.37
CA ASP A 236 4.86 17.64 -13.02
C ASP A 236 4.86 19.19 -12.96
N GLY A 237 6.05 19.79 -12.93
CA GLY A 237 6.29 21.22 -12.91
C GLY A 237 6.60 21.80 -11.52
N ILE A 238 6.68 20.97 -10.49
CA ILE A 238 7.23 21.29 -9.17
C ILE A 238 8.69 20.78 -9.16
N PRO A 239 9.68 21.64 -8.84
CA PRO A 239 11.05 21.17 -8.68
C PRO A 239 11.21 20.24 -7.47
N ASP A 240 12.15 19.30 -7.52
CA ASP A 240 12.39 18.26 -6.49
C ASP A 240 12.51 18.85 -5.07
N TYR A 241 13.22 19.97 -4.87
CA TYR A 241 13.35 20.65 -3.55
C TYR A 241 12.03 21.24 -2.98
N LEU A 242 10.95 21.23 -3.76
CA LEU A 242 9.60 21.65 -3.35
C LEU A 242 8.60 20.51 -3.53
N ASP A 243 9.05 19.28 -3.79
CA ASP A 243 8.22 18.14 -4.13
C ASP A 243 8.49 16.92 -3.24
N ILE A 244 7.54 16.68 -2.33
CA ILE A 244 7.56 15.60 -1.34
C ILE A 244 7.60 14.16 -1.92
N ASP A 245 7.53 14.00 -3.24
CA ASP A 245 7.49 12.73 -4.00
C ASP A 245 8.18 12.93 -5.37
N SER A 246 9.50 13.20 -5.35
CA SER A 246 10.30 13.69 -6.47
C SER A 246 10.15 12.89 -7.78
N ASP A 247 9.99 11.56 -7.71
CA ASP A 247 9.81 10.71 -8.90
C ASP A 247 8.35 10.34 -9.22
N GLY A 248 7.42 10.77 -8.38
CA GLY A 248 5.99 10.64 -8.55
C GLY A 248 5.47 9.20 -8.50
N ASP A 249 6.17 8.27 -7.84
CA ASP A 249 5.73 6.88 -7.68
C ASP A 249 4.72 6.69 -6.53
N GLY A 250 4.59 7.68 -5.65
CA GLY A 250 3.65 7.76 -4.52
C GLY A 250 4.20 7.25 -3.20
N LEU A 251 5.48 6.88 -3.14
CA LEU A 251 6.26 6.69 -1.93
C LEU A 251 7.06 7.97 -1.70
N SER A 252 6.62 8.83 -0.78
CA SER A 252 7.29 10.12 -0.53
C SER A 252 8.78 9.95 -0.21
N ASP A 253 9.60 10.91 -0.57
CA ASP A 253 11.05 10.96 -0.36
C ASP A 253 11.46 10.69 1.11
N LEU A 254 10.66 11.16 2.08
CA LEU A 254 10.81 10.83 3.50
C LEU A 254 10.66 9.33 3.80
N GLN A 255 9.66 8.70 3.18
CA GLN A 255 9.40 7.26 3.30
C GLN A 255 10.50 6.47 2.60
N GLU A 256 10.95 6.91 1.44
CA GLU A 256 12.05 6.30 0.70
C GLU A 256 13.35 6.31 1.48
N LYS A 257 13.68 7.45 2.08
CA LYS A 257 14.81 7.58 3.01
C LYS A 257 14.74 6.58 4.15
N SER A 258 13.52 6.29 4.63
CA SER A 258 13.29 5.33 5.71
C SER A 258 13.49 3.87 5.28
N VAL A 259 13.13 3.53 4.04
CA VAL A 259 13.25 2.17 3.48
C VAL A 259 14.58 1.95 2.76
N GLY A 260 15.28 3.04 2.42
CA GLY A 260 16.54 3.08 1.70
C GLY A 260 16.41 3.06 0.18
N SER A 261 15.21 3.27 -0.37
CA SER A 261 14.98 3.44 -1.81
C SER A 261 15.42 4.82 -2.30
N SER A 262 15.24 5.12 -3.58
CA SER A 262 15.78 6.28 -4.26
C SER A 262 14.67 7.21 -4.76
N GLN A 263 14.62 8.42 -4.21
CA GLN A 263 13.74 9.53 -4.64
C GLN A 263 13.84 9.94 -6.11
N CYS A 264 14.89 9.48 -6.79
CA CYS A 264 15.09 9.77 -8.20
C CYS A 264 14.54 8.68 -9.14
N LEU A 265 14.02 7.57 -8.61
CA LEU A 265 13.77 6.34 -9.37
C LEU A 265 12.53 5.58 -8.87
N VAL A 266 11.46 5.69 -9.66
CA VAL A 266 10.21 4.91 -9.50
C VAL A 266 10.41 3.41 -9.22
N ASP A 267 11.51 2.82 -9.69
CA ASP A 267 11.90 1.43 -9.47
C ASP A 267 13.40 1.42 -9.14
N THR A 268 13.72 1.45 -7.84
CA THR A 268 15.08 1.64 -7.34
C THR A 268 16.03 0.53 -7.78
N ASP A 269 15.57 -0.72 -7.76
CA ASP A 269 16.41 -1.88 -8.03
C ASP A 269 16.36 -2.40 -9.49
N GLY A 270 15.40 -1.88 -10.26
CA GLY A 270 15.25 -2.09 -11.69
C GLY A 270 14.67 -3.45 -12.06
N ASP A 271 13.91 -4.11 -11.17
CA ASP A 271 13.30 -5.41 -11.41
C ASP A 271 11.93 -5.33 -12.13
N GLY A 272 11.37 -4.14 -12.25
CA GLY A 272 10.15 -3.80 -12.98
C GLY A 272 8.91 -3.62 -12.12
N PHE A 273 9.04 -3.50 -10.81
CA PHE A 273 7.99 -3.10 -9.87
C PHE A 273 8.30 -1.71 -9.30
N ASP A 274 7.27 -0.89 -9.09
CA ASP A 274 7.47 0.45 -8.53
C ASP A 274 7.70 0.35 -7.01
N ASP A 275 8.51 1.22 -6.41
CA ASP A 275 8.95 1.11 -5.01
C ASP A 275 7.75 1.17 -4.04
N LEU A 276 6.77 2.02 -4.31
CA LEU A 276 5.50 2.06 -3.58
C LEU A 276 4.81 0.68 -3.54
N ALA A 277 4.82 -0.03 -4.66
CA ALA A 277 4.14 -1.33 -4.80
C ALA A 277 4.87 -2.43 -4.02
N GLU A 278 6.20 -2.39 -4.02
CA GLU A 278 7.04 -3.32 -3.28
C GLU A 278 6.99 -3.07 -1.79
N TRP A 279 7.07 -1.81 -1.37
CA TRP A 279 6.90 -1.41 0.03
C TRP A 279 5.56 -1.89 0.59
N ALA A 280 4.50 -1.85 -0.23
CA ALA A 280 3.19 -2.30 0.17
C ALA A 280 3.04 -3.83 0.29
N HIS A 281 3.92 -4.60 -0.35
CA HIS A 281 3.81 -6.05 -0.44
C HIS A 281 4.73 -6.75 0.59
N PRO A 282 4.21 -7.67 1.42
CA PRO A 282 4.94 -8.19 2.59
C PRO A 282 6.19 -9.01 2.27
N ASP A 283 6.25 -9.58 1.07
CA ASP A 283 7.38 -10.40 0.60
C ASP A 283 8.30 -9.64 -0.36
N ALA A 284 8.02 -8.36 -0.66
CA ALA A 284 8.82 -7.56 -1.59
C ALA A 284 9.78 -6.60 -0.88
N ASP A 285 10.76 -6.06 -1.60
CA ASP A 285 11.84 -5.23 -1.06
C ASP A 285 12.37 -4.29 -2.16
N PRO A 286 12.08 -2.97 -2.11
CA PRO A 286 12.46 -1.99 -3.14
C PRO A 286 13.96 -1.93 -3.49
N ASN A 287 14.80 -2.58 -2.70
CA ASN A 287 16.25 -2.52 -2.78
C ASN A 287 16.91 -3.85 -3.15
N ASP A 288 16.12 -4.91 -3.39
CA ASP A 288 16.63 -6.25 -3.70
C ASP A 288 15.93 -6.82 -4.95
N PRO A 289 16.59 -6.80 -6.13
CA PRO A 289 15.96 -7.15 -7.41
C PRO A 289 15.71 -8.66 -7.56
N THR A 290 15.90 -9.42 -6.47
CA THR A 290 15.55 -10.82 -6.34
C THR A 290 14.29 -11.05 -5.50
N LYS A 291 13.71 -9.99 -4.96
CA LYS A 291 12.52 -9.97 -4.11
C LYS A 291 11.45 -9.00 -4.64
N GLY A 292 11.20 -8.97 -5.94
CA GLY A 292 9.99 -8.34 -6.45
C GLY A 292 8.68 -9.01 -6.03
N ILE A 293 7.57 -8.42 -6.46
CA ILE A 293 6.24 -9.01 -6.32
C ILE A 293 6.22 -10.42 -6.96
N PRO A 294 5.78 -11.47 -6.23
CA PRO A 294 5.80 -12.83 -6.76
C PRO A 294 5.09 -12.94 -8.12
N GLU A 295 5.70 -13.63 -9.10
CA GLU A 295 5.10 -13.83 -10.44
C GLU A 295 3.69 -14.47 -10.42
N THR A 296 3.34 -15.10 -9.30
CA THR A 296 2.03 -15.68 -9.07
C THR A 296 0.94 -14.63 -8.84
N ASP A 297 1.30 -13.48 -8.26
CA ASP A 297 0.43 -12.38 -7.87
C ASP A 297 0.33 -11.33 -8.99
N TYR A 298 -0.51 -10.30 -8.76
CA TYR A 298 -0.75 -9.25 -9.74
C TYR A 298 -0.14 -7.94 -9.33
N TYR A 299 0.66 -7.38 -10.23
CA TYR A 299 1.07 -5.98 -10.23
C TYR A 299 0.38 -5.23 -11.39
N LEU A 300 -0.33 -4.15 -11.08
CA LEU A 300 -1.17 -3.42 -12.03
C LEU A 300 -1.13 -1.90 -11.79
N ILE A 301 -0.70 -1.15 -12.80
CA ILE A 301 -0.91 0.30 -12.85
C ILE A 301 -2.25 0.59 -13.53
N LEU A 302 -3.20 1.20 -12.81
CA LEU A 302 -4.57 1.47 -13.26
C LEU A 302 -4.94 2.96 -13.11
N PRO A 303 -4.55 3.82 -14.07
CA PRO A 303 -4.89 5.24 -14.07
C PRO A 303 -6.41 5.49 -14.01
N PRO A 304 -6.86 6.58 -13.37
CA PRO A 304 -8.26 7.00 -13.41
C PRO A 304 -8.70 7.17 -14.87
N GLY A 305 -9.84 6.59 -15.24
CA GLY A 305 -10.27 6.64 -16.64
C GLY A 305 -9.59 5.63 -17.58
N GLY A 306 -8.65 4.82 -17.08
CA GLY A 306 -7.79 3.95 -17.88
C GLY A 306 -8.50 2.79 -18.60
N PRO A 307 -7.80 2.13 -19.55
CA PRO A 307 -8.34 1.01 -20.29
C PRO A 307 -8.54 -0.24 -19.42
N LEU A 308 -9.39 -1.15 -19.88
CA LEU A 308 -9.55 -2.48 -19.29
C LEU A 308 -8.25 -3.30 -19.46
N VAL A 309 -7.74 -3.84 -18.37
CA VAL A 309 -6.57 -4.73 -18.36
C VAL A 309 -7.03 -6.17 -18.11
N GLU A 310 -6.52 -7.11 -18.89
CA GLU A 310 -6.82 -8.53 -18.74
C GLU A 310 -5.57 -9.33 -18.33
N ARG A 311 -5.73 -10.24 -17.38
CA ARG A 311 -4.69 -11.20 -16.96
C ARG A 311 -5.27 -12.60 -16.75
N ASP A 312 -4.42 -13.61 -16.87
CA ASP A 312 -4.78 -14.98 -16.57
C ASP A 312 -4.46 -15.30 -15.11
N LEU A 313 -5.42 -15.90 -14.41
CA LEU A 313 -5.26 -16.48 -13.07
C LEU A 313 -5.18 -17.99 -13.22
N LYS A 314 -3.99 -18.55 -13.02
CA LYS A 314 -3.75 -20.00 -13.10
C LYS A 314 -3.51 -20.56 -11.72
N PHE A 315 -4.18 -21.67 -11.41
CA PHE A 315 -4.08 -22.32 -10.11
C PHE A 315 -4.36 -23.81 -10.20
N GLY A 316 -3.89 -24.55 -9.19
CA GLY A 316 -4.25 -25.94 -8.95
C GLY A 316 -5.45 -26.03 -8.01
N THR A 317 -6.25 -27.08 -8.17
CA THR A 317 -7.40 -27.37 -7.31
C THR A 317 -7.08 -28.42 -6.25
N ASP A 318 -5.83 -28.46 -5.79
CA ASP A 318 -5.43 -29.35 -4.70
C ASP A 318 -6.06 -28.89 -3.38
N ILE A 319 -6.53 -29.84 -2.56
CA ILE A 319 -7.10 -29.53 -1.24
C ILE A 319 -5.93 -29.36 -0.27
N THR A 320 -5.59 -28.12 0.05
CA THR A 320 -4.44 -27.77 0.90
C THR A 320 -4.81 -27.49 2.35
N VAL A 321 -6.08 -27.11 2.60
CA VAL A 321 -6.63 -26.77 3.92
C VAL A 321 -7.86 -27.65 4.21
N ALA A 322 -7.84 -28.39 5.32
CA ALA A 322 -8.99 -29.17 5.77
C ALA A 322 -9.01 -29.38 7.28
N ASP A 323 -10.16 -29.75 7.80
CA ASP A 323 -10.34 -30.07 9.20
C ASP A 323 -10.90 -31.49 9.33
N VAL A 324 -10.10 -32.39 9.89
CA VAL A 324 -10.41 -33.81 9.99
C VAL A 324 -10.89 -34.15 11.40
N PHE A 325 -12.18 -34.46 11.51
CA PHE A 325 -12.82 -34.87 12.75
C PHE A 325 -12.92 -36.39 12.85
N PHE A 326 -12.27 -36.97 13.85
CA PHE A 326 -12.42 -38.38 14.19
C PHE A 326 -13.67 -38.52 15.06
N LEU A 327 -14.73 -39.09 14.51
CA LEU A 327 -15.97 -39.37 15.21
C LEU A 327 -16.09 -40.87 15.46
N VAL A 328 -15.82 -41.29 16.69
CA VAL A 328 -15.54 -42.69 17.02
C VAL A 328 -16.67 -43.30 17.84
N ASP A 329 -17.21 -44.41 17.37
CA ASP A 329 -18.06 -45.31 18.15
C ASP A 329 -17.25 -45.94 19.29
N THR A 330 -17.76 -45.82 20.52
CA THR A 330 -17.10 -46.30 21.74
C THR A 330 -17.79 -47.48 22.40
N THR A 331 -18.70 -48.11 21.67
CA THR A 331 -19.41 -49.30 22.13
C THR A 331 -18.49 -50.52 22.15
N GLY A 332 -18.90 -51.54 22.90
CA GLY A 332 -17.98 -52.59 23.32
C GLY A 332 -17.44 -53.50 22.20
N SER A 333 -17.99 -53.42 20.99
CA SER A 333 -17.48 -54.12 19.82
C SER A 333 -16.30 -53.42 19.16
N MET A 334 -16.13 -52.10 19.38
CA MET A 334 -15.12 -51.26 18.71
C MET A 334 -13.78 -51.16 19.46
N TYR A 335 -13.57 -51.93 20.54
CA TYR A 335 -12.39 -51.79 21.40
C TYR A 335 -11.06 -52.02 20.66
N SER A 336 -11.00 -53.04 19.80
CA SER A 336 -9.78 -53.36 19.06
C SER A 336 -9.44 -52.25 18.06
N GLU A 337 -10.45 -51.69 17.42
CA GLU A 337 -10.36 -50.56 16.50
C GLU A 337 -9.85 -49.31 17.21
N ILE A 338 -10.38 -49.00 18.41
CA ILE A 338 -9.93 -47.87 19.22
C ILE A 338 -8.45 -48.02 19.62
N ASP A 339 -8.03 -49.22 20.06
CA ASP A 339 -6.62 -49.51 20.36
C ASP A 339 -5.72 -49.25 19.14
N GLN A 340 -6.19 -49.59 17.94
CA GLN A 340 -5.47 -49.36 16.69
C GLN A 340 -5.43 -47.87 16.30
N ILE A 341 -6.52 -47.11 16.50
CA ILE A 341 -6.52 -45.64 16.34
C ILE A 341 -5.46 -45.04 17.26
N ILE A 342 -5.47 -45.39 18.55
CA ILE A 342 -4.52 -44.88 19.54
C ILE A 342 -3.08 -45.21 19.13
N ALA A 343 -2.82 -46.42 18.65
CA ALA A 343 -1.48 -46.87 18.26
C ALA A 343 -0.94 -46.16 17.00
N THR A 344 -1.81 -45.75 16.08
CA THR A 344 -1.40 -45.31 14.73
C THR A 344 -1.64 -43.83 14.44
N LEU A 345 -2.46 -43.12 15.22
CA LEU A 345 -2.90 -41.76 14.90
C LEU A 345 -1.72 -40.80 14.65
N SER A 346 -0.85 -40.61 15.64
CA SER A 346 0.27 -39.66 15.53
C SER A 346 1.45 -40.15 14.68
N THR A 347 1.56 -41.45 14.42
CA THR A 347 2.73 -42.05 13.77
C THR A 347 2.51 -42.42 12.32
N VAL A 348 1.26 -42.68 11.92
CA VAL A 348 0.89 -43.13 10.57
C VAL A 348 -0.19 -42.25 9.97
N ILE A 349 -1.33 -42.11 10.65
CA ILE A 349 -2.53 -41.47 10.08
C ILE A 349 -2.29 -39.98 9.84
N ILE A 350 -2.03 -39.20 10.88
CA ILE A 350 -1.83 -37.75 10.78
C ILE A 350 -0.68 -37.41 9.81
N PRO A 351 0.51 -38.03 9.89
CA PRO A 351 1.56 -37.79 8.91
C PRO A 351 1.13 -38.06 7.45
N ALA A 352 0.35 -39.11 7.20
CA ALA A 352 -0.13 -39.42 5.86
C ALA A 352 -1.18 -38.43 5.35
N ILE A 353 -2.01 -37.87 6.25
CA ILE A 353 -2.95 -36.78 5.93
C ILE A 353 -2.18 -35.51 5.58
N ASN A 354 -1.22 -35.10 6.42
CA ASN A 354 -0.44 -33.86 6.23
C ASN A 354 0.39 -33.83 4.95
N VAL A 355 0.76 -34.99 4.40
CA VAL A 355 1.42 -35.08 3.09
C VAL A 355 0.51 -34.64 1.94
N ARG A 356 -0.82 -34.74 2.11
CA ARG A 356 -1.83 -34.45 1.08
C ARG A 356 -2.54 -33.13 1.34
N VAL A 357 -2.80 -32.82 2.61
CA VAL A 357 -3.43 -31.60 3.08
C VAL A 357 -2.48 -30.95 4.08
N PRO A 358 -1.54 -30.10 3.63
CA PRO A 358 -0.49 -29.56 4.49
C PRO A 358 -1.00 -28.77 5.70
N ASP A 359 -2.11 -28.05 5.56
CA ASP A 359 -2.77 -27.32 6.64
C ASP A 359 -4.02 -28.06 7.14
N ALA A 360 -3.81 -29.28 7.64
CA ALA A 360 -4.86 -30.08 8.27
C ALA A 360 -4.91 -29.87 9.79
N TRP A 361 -6.10 -29.57 10.32
CA TRP A 361 -6.36 -29.62 11.77
C TRP A 361 -7.13 -30.89 12.14
N PHE A 362 -7.00 -31.30 13.40
CA PHE A 362 -7.57 -32.55 13.89
C PHE A 362 -8.43 -32.32 15.12
N GLY A 363 -9.63 -32.91 15.13
CA GLY A 363 -10.53 -32.92 16.28
C GLY A 363 -11.00 -34.34 16.58
N VAL A 364 -11.47 -34.56 17.81
CA VAL A 364 -11.89 -35.88 18.28
C VAL A 364 -13.21 -35.76 19.04
N GLY A 365 -14.18 -36.57 18.63
CA GLY A 365 -15.44 -36.78 19.33
C GLY A 365 -15.79 -38.26 19.36
N TRP A 366 -16.73 -38.60 20.23
CA TRP A 366 -17.22 -39.96 20.32
C TRP A 366 -18.71 -40.01 20.62
N PHE A 367 -19.27 -41.18 20.37
CA PHE A 367 -20.65 -41.51 20.68
C PHE A 367 -20.75 -42.98 21.09
N ALA A 368 -21.86 -43.31 21.74
CA ALA A 368 -22.34 -44.66 21.98
C ALA A 368 -23.86 -44.58 21.78
N ASP A 369 -24.64 -44.73 22.86
CA ASP A 369 -26.08 -44.46 22.85
C ASP A 369 -26.52 -43.38 23.87
N PHE A 370 -27.79 -43.02 23.85
CA PHE A 370 -28.46 -42.32 24.92
C PHE A 370 -28.51 -43.17 26.19
N PRO A 371 -28.18 -42.60 27.38
CA PRO A 371 -28.14 -43.33 28.65
C PRO A 371 -29.57 -43.56 29.20
N THR A 372 -30.37 -44.34 28.48
CA THR A 372 -31.76 -44.64 28.76
C THR A 372 -32.05 -46.12 28.61
N ASN A 373 -32.83 -46.66 29.55
CA ASN A 373 -33.14 -48.08 29.58
C ASN A 373 -33.80 -48.56 28.29
N GLY A 374 -33.13 -49.49 27.60
CA GLY A 374 -33.55 -50.04 26.31
C GLY A 374 -32.67 -49.62 25.14
N TYR A 375 -31.78 -48.65 25.35
CA TYR A 375 -30.80 -48.20 24.35
C TYR A 375 -29.38 -48.15 24.92
N GLY A 376 -29.21 -47.51 26.08
CA GLY A 376 -27.91 -47.37 26.72
C GLY A 376 -27.94 -47.28 28.24
N SER A 377 -26.76 -47.37 28.82
CA SER A 377 -26.51 -47.37 30.25
C SER A 377 -25.85 -46.07 30.74
N GLY A 378 -25.63 -45.93 32.06
CA GLY A 378 -25.27 -44.65 32.67
C GLY A 378 -23.96 -43.99 32.21
N SER A 379 -23.05 -44.74 31.58
CA SER A 379 -21.80 -44.23 30.97
C SER A 379 -22.01 -43.66 29.57
N ASP A 380 -23.05 -44.10 28.87
CA ASP A 380 -23.22 -43.84 27.44
C ASP A 380 -23.66 -42.40 27.20
N ARG A 381 -23.23 -41.87 26.06
CA ARG A 381 -23.55 -40.51 25.65
C ARG A 381 -23.83 -40.52 24.16
N ALA A 382 -24.88 -39.79 23.77
CA ALA A 382 -25.26 -39.62 22.37
C ALA A 382 -24.20 -38.85 21.56
N PHE A 383 -23.45 -37.95 22.21
CA PHE A 383 -22.30 -37.27 21.62
C PHE A 383 -21.46 -36.63 22.71
N VAL A 384 -20.14 -36.73 22.58
CA VAL A 384 -19.18 -35.97 23.38
C VAL A 384 -18.04 -35.48 22.50
N LEU A 385 -17.80 -34.17 22.54
CA LEU A 385 -16.58 -33.57 22.03
C LEU A 385 -15.45 -33.72 23.06
N THR A 386 -14.36 -34.36 22.65
CA THR A 386 -13.15 -34.50 23.48
C THR A 386 -12.10 -33.45 23.13
N GLN A 387 -11.95 -33.15 21.84
CA GLN A 387 -10.97 -32.19 21.33
C GLN A 387 -11.56 -31.41 20.15
N LYS A 388 -11.60 -30.09 20.29
CA LYS A 388 -11.87 -29.15 19.19
C LYS A 388 -10.77 -29.24 18.14
N MET A 389 -11.02 -28.77 16.92
CA MET A 389 -9.97 -28.67 15.90
C MET A 389 -8.72 -28.00 16.44
N THR A 390 -7.58 -28.62 16.18
CA THR A 390 -6.26 -28.14 16.59
C THR A 390 -5.18 -28.63 15.62
N SER A 391 -4.15 -27.81 15.44
CA SER A 391 -2.90 -28.22 14.78
C SER A 391 -1.95 -29.00 15.71
N ASP A 392 -2.24 -29.04 17.03
CA ASP A 392 -1.45 -29.80 18.01
C ASP A 392 -1.77 -31.30 17.93
N VAL A 393 -0.91 -32.03 17.22
CA VAL A 393 -0.96 -33.49 17.07
C VAL A 393 -0.98 -34.22 18.42
N ARG A 394 -0.29 -33.71 19.45
CA ARG A 394 -0.28 -34.35 20.77
C ARG A 394 -1.59 -34.14 21.51
N ALA A 395 -2.25 -33.00 21.34
CA ALA A 395 -3.58 -32.77 21.88
C ALA A 395 -4.60 -33.74 21.26
N ALA A 396 -4.59 -33.89 19.93
CA ALA A 396 -5.41 -34.88 19.24
C ALA A 396 -5.12 -36.31 19.71
N GLN A 397 -3.84 -36.69 19.83
CA GLN A 397 -3.44 -38.01 20.35
C GLN A 397 -3.89 -38.23 21.81
N THR A 398 -3.81 -37.22 22.66
CA THR A 398 -4.26 -37.33 24.06
C THR A 398 -5.78 -37.50 24.13
N ALA A 399 -6.52 -36.93 23.17
CA ALA A 399 -7.96 -37.06 23.09
C ALA A 399 -8.39 -38.48 22.73
N VAL A 400 -7.78 -39.12 21.72
CA VAL A 400 -8.07 -40.54 21.42
C VAL A 400 -7.60 -41.48 22.54
N GLU A 401 -6.48 -41.20 23.21
CA GLU A 401 -6.04 -41.94 24.41
C GLU A 401 -7.04 -41.87 25.57
N SER A 402 -7.98 -40.93 25.55
CA SER A 402 -8.98 -40.70 26.59
C SER A 402 -10.40 -41.21 26.26
N LEU A 403 -10.56 -41.85 25.09
CA LEU A 403 -11.86 -42.41 24.70
C LEU A 403 -12.33 -43.44 25.73
N PRO A 404 -13.62 -43.38 26.14
CA PRO A 404 -14.15 -44.28 27.16
C PRO A 404 -14.48 -45.66 26.58
N ASP A 405 -14.56 -46.64 27.49
CA ASP A 405 -15.15 -47.94 27.21
C ASP A 405 -16.65 -47.92 27.56
N ASN A 406 -17.52 -47.83 26.56
CA ASN A 406 -18.97 -47.85 26.75
C ASN A 406 -19.58 -49.19 26.32
N MET A 407 -20.85 -49.40 26.66
CA MET A 407 -21.61 -50.58 26.27
C MET A 407 -23.02 -50.15 25.88
N GLY A 408 -23.38 -50.31 24.60
CA GLY A 408 -24.78 -50.21 24.16
C GLY A 408 -25.61 -51.34 24.77
N ASP A 409 -26.90 -51.06 25.03
CA ASP A 409 -27.87 -52.06 25.50
C ASP A 409 -28.67 -52.66 24.32
N ASP A 410 -28.68 -52.02 23.16
CA ASP A 410 -29.16 -52.53 21.88
C ASP A 410 -28.09 -52.48 20.77
N TRP A 411 -28.49 -52.70 19.52
CA TRP A 411 -27.55 -52.93 18.41
C TRP A 411 -27.27 -51.67 17.57
N PRO A 412 -28.27 -50.84 17.20
CA PRO A 412 -27.99 -49.57 16.57
C PRO A 412 -27.46 -48.55 17.59
N GLU A 413 -26.80 -47.50 17.12
CA GLU A 413 -26.17 -46.50 17.99
C GLU A 413 -26.57 -45.06 17.59
N SER A 414 -25.99 -44.05 18.23
CA SER A 414 -26.41 -42.64 18.11
C SER A 414 -25.71 -41.80 17.02
N GLN A 415 -25.17 -42.42 15.95
CA GLN A 415 -24.40 -41.75 14.88
C GLN A 415 -25.09 -40.50 14.32
N VAL A 416 -26.42 -40.56 14.12
CA VAL A 416 -27.20 -39.45 13.57
C VAL A 416 -27.15 -38.22 14.47
N GLU A 417 -27.32 -38.39 15.78
CA GLU A 417 -27.23 -37.29 16.73
C GLU A 417 -25.79 -36.77 16.80
N ALA A 418 -24.81 -37.67 16.82
CA ALA A 418 -23.39 -37.32 16.84
C ALA A 418 -22.97 -36.47 15.62
N LEU A 419 -23.43 -36.83 14.42
CA LEU A 419 -23.22 -36.07 13.19
C LEU A 419 -23.89 -34.69 13.24
N TYR A 420 -25.15 -34.62 13.69
CA TYR A 420 -25.87 -33.36 13.84
C TYR A 420 -25.15 -32.41 14.79
N GLN A 421 -24.67 -32.92 15.93
CA GLN A 421 -23.97 -32.13 16.94
C GLN A 421 -22.58 -31.73 16.47
N THR A 422 -21.88 -32.60 15.75
CA THR A 422 -20.59 -32.27 15.12
C THR A 422 -20.74 -31.04 14.22
N ALA A 423 -21.78 -30.99 13.39
CA ALA A 423 -22.03 -29.89 12.47
C ALA A 423 -22.57 -28.61 13.14
N THR A 424 -23.38 -28.72 14.21
CA THR A 424 -24.12 -27.57 14.77
C THR A 424 -23.65 -27.12 16.16
N GLY A 425 -23.28 -28.05 17.02
CA GLY A 425 -23.01 -27.78 18.44
C GLY A 425 -24.21 -27.29 19.24
N HIS A 426 -25.44 -27.41 18.72
CA HIS A 426 -26.63 -26.84 19.39
C HIS A 426 -26.95 -27.49 20.74
N GLY A 427 -26.50 -28.72 20.97
CA GLY A 427 -26.89 -29.55 22.10
C GLY A 427 -28.30 -30.14 21.92
N LEU A 428 -28.70 -30.98 22.87
CA LEU A 428 -30.01 -31.63 22.90
C LEU A 428 -30.49 -31.76 24.35
N GLY A 429 -31.14 -30.72 24.87
CA GLY A 429 -31.66 -30.71 26.24
C GLY A 429 -30.58 -31.02 27.28
N SER A 430 -30.80 -32.06 28.10
CA SER A 430 -29.80 -32.58 29.04
C SER A 430 -28.95 -33.73 28.50
N TRP A 431 -29.22 -34.18 27.27
CA TRP A 431 -28.56 -35.35 26.67
C TRP A 431 -27.22 -34.98 26.05
N VAL A 432 -27.17 -33.85 25.35
CA VAL A 432 -25.94 -33.30 24.76
C VAL A 432 -25.82 -31.84 25.17
N PRO A 433 -24.70 -31.39 25.77
CA PRO A 433 -24.49 -29.98 26.07
C PRO A 433 -24.33 -29.17 24.76
N SER A 434 -24.66 -27.89 24.80
CA SER A 434 -24.33 -26.99 23.69
C SER A 434 -22.83 -26.70 23.67
N TYR A 435 -22.26 -26.66 22.47
CA TYR A 435 -20.87 -26.33 22.20
C TYR A 435 -20.81 -24.98 21.47
N VAL A 436 -20.01 -24.05 22.00
CA VAL A 436 -19.81 -22.74 21.38
C VAL A 436 -18.41 -22.69 20.79
N CYS A 437 -18.34 -22.23 19.54
CA CYS A 437 -17.10 -21.91 18.86
C CYS A 437 -17.12 -20.43 18.44
N PRO A 438 -16.29 -19.56 19.05
CA PRO A 438 -16.19 -18.17 18.63
C PRO A 438 -15.58 -18.02 17.23
N ASP A 439 -14.58 -18.83 16.91
CA ASP A 439 -13.71 -18.66 15.73
C ASP A 439 -13.93 -19.77 14.67
N GLY A 440 -15.16 -20.30 14.61
CA GLY A 440 -15.50 -21.43 13.75
C GLY A 440 -16.95 -21.87 13.91
N PHE A 441 -17.27 -23.07 13.44
CA PHE A 441 -18.64 -23.60 13.50
C PHE A 441 -18.72 -25.05 13.95
N GLY A 442 -19.94 -25.45 14.37
CA GLY A 442 -20.22 -26.78 14.90
C GLY A 442 -19.61 -27.06 16.28
N ALA A 443 -19.89 -28.25 16.83
CA ALA A 443 -19.23 -28.67 18.07
C ALA A 443 -17.73 -28.86 17.86
N ALA A 444 -17.34 -29.35 16.68
CA ALA A 444 -15.95 -29.62 16.35
C ALA A 444 -15.07 -28.37 16.28
N CYS A 445 -15.66 -27.17 16.16
CA CYS A 445 -14.94 -25.93 15.86
C CYS A 445 -14.21 -25.97 14.52
N PHE A 446 -14.91 -26.33 13.44
CA PHE A 446 -14.37 -26.25 12.10
C PHE A 446 -13.99 -24.81 11.74
N ARG A 447 -12.81 -24.62 11.14
CA ARG A 447 -12.30 -23.35 10.65
C ARG A 447 -13.10 -22.88 9.44
N SER A 448 -13.31 -21.57 9.35
CA SER A 448 -13.76 -20.95 8.09
C SER A 448 -12.68 -21.15 7.02
N GLY A 449 -13.06 -21.42 5.78
CA GLY A 449 -12.12 -21.66 4.68
C GLY A 449 -11.52 -23.07 4.61
N ALA A 450 -11.74 -23.93 5.62
CA ALA A 450 -11.26 -25.32 5.62
C ALA A 450 -12.35 -26.30 5.21
N LEU A 451 -12.00 -27.36 4.47
CA LEU A 451 -12.93 -28.46 4.17
C LEU A 451 -13.25 -29.29 5.43
N PRO A 452 -14.50 -29.36 5.89
CA PRO A 452 -14.85 -30.23 7.01
C PRO A 452 -14.90 -31.69 6.56
N ILE A 453 -14.04 -32.53 7.12
CA ILE A 453 -13.97 -33.97 6.85
C ILE A 453 -14.31 -34.70 8.14
N ILE A 454 -15.34 -35.55 8.12
CA ILE A 454 -15.73 -36.37 9.27
C ILE A 454 -15.42 -37.83 8.94
N LEU A 455 -14.48 -38.41 9.69
CA LEU A 455 -14.20 -39.83 9.65
C LEU A 455 -15.09 -40.51 10.69
N LEU A 456 -16.12 -41.22 10.22
CA LEU A 456 -17.11 -41.88 11.07
C LEU A 456 -16.76 -43.36 11.24
N PHE A 457 -16.30 -43.74 12.42
CA PHE A 457 -15.91 -45.11 12.76
C PHE A 457 -17.04 -45.82 13.49
N THR A 458 -17.49 -46.97 12.97
CA THR A 458 -18.53 -47.80 13.61
C THR A 458 -18.62 -49.18 12.94
N ASP A 459 -19.14 -50.16 13.65
CA ASP A 459 -19.57 -51.47 13.18
C ASP A 459 -21.10 -51.65 13.23
N ALA A 460 -21.81 -50.65 13.77
CA ALA A 460 -23.23 -50.69 14.07
C ALA A 460 -24.10 -49.84 13.11
N PRO A 461 -25.37 -50.24 12.87
CA PRO A 461 -26.36 -49.43 12.16
C PRO A 461 -26.81 -48.24 12.98
N PHE A 462 -27.52 -47.30 12.36
CA PHE A 462 -27.82 -46.02 12.98
C PHE A 462 -29.25 -45.99 13.52
N HIS A 463 -29.43 -45.58 14.78
CA HIS A 463 -30.74 -45.12 15.21
C HIS A 463 -31.17 -43.87 14.42
N ASN A 464 -32.45 -43.81 14.05
CA ASN A 464 -32.99 -42.81 13.13
C ASN A 464 -32.23 -42.73 11.79
N GLY A 465 -31.60 -43.83 11.36
CA GLY A 465 -30.75 -43.93 10.19
C GLY A 465 -31.44 -43.73 8.83
N PRO A 466 -30.65 -43.81 7.74
CA PRO A 466 -31.16 -43.68 6.38
C PRO A 466 -32.17 -44.79 6.03
N PRO A 467 -33.02 -44.58 5.00
CA PRO A 467 -33.95 -45.60 4.57
C PRO A 467 -33.21 -46.81 3.96
N GLY A 468 -33.59 -48.03 4.31
CA GLY A 468 -33.07 -49.25 3.67
C GLY A 468 -32.57 -50.32 4.64
N THR A 469 -32.29 -49.94 5.89
CA THR A 469 -31.97 -50.83 7.02
C THR A 469 -33.17 -51.02 7.94
N VAL A 470 -33.01 -51.81 9.00
CA VAL A 470 -34.03 -51.93 10.05
C VAL A 470 -34.20 -50.56 10.69
N ALA A 471 -35.26 -49.85 10.30
CA ALA A 471 -35.59 -48.55 10.89
C ALA A 471 -35.89 -48.74 12.39
N ASP A 472 -34.90 -48.44 13.23
CA ASP A 472 -35.02 -48.44 14.68
C ASP A 472 -34.95 -47.00 15.19
N PRO A 473 -36.08 -46.27 15.21
CA PRO A 473 -36.09 -44.91 15.70
C PRO A 473 -36.05 -44.87 17.23
N TYR A 474 -35.37 -43.87 17.80
CA TYR A 474 -35.44 -43.62 19.24
C TYR A 474 -36.88 -43.32 19.68
N THR A 475 -37.34 -44.01 20.72
CA THR A 475 -38.68 -43.85 21.29
C THR A 475 -38.60 -43.42 22.75
N GLY A 476 -39.43 -42.46 23.15
CA GLY A 476 -39.54 -42.03 24.54
C GLY A 476 -38.42 -41.10 25.05
N ILE A 477 -37.44 -40.76 24.22
CA ILE A 477 -36.41 -39.75 24.51
C ILE A 477 -36.97 -38.36 24.22
N VAL A 478 -36.81 -37.44 25.18
CA VAL A 478 -37.30 -36.05 25.09
C VAL A 478 -36.21 -35.09 25.55
N PRO A 479 -35.86 -34.03 24.79
CA PRO A 479 -36.31 -33.73 23.44
C PRO A 479 -35.99 -34.86 22.44
N THR A 480 -36.79 -35.00 21.39
CA THR A 480 -36.64 -36.08 20.41
C THR A 480 -35.30 -35.96 19.70
N PRO A 481 -34.51 -37.04 19.58
CA PRO A 481 -33.28 -37.04 18.79
C PRO A 481 -33.52 -36.76 17.31
N HIS A 482 -32.53 -36.18 16.65
CA HIS A 482 -32.65 -35.78 15.25
C HIS A 482 -32.77 -36.99 14.30
N GLN A 483 -33.37 -36.76 13.15
CA GLN A 483 -33.47 -37.72 12.06
C GLN A 483 -32.27 -37.62 11.11
N TRP A 484 -31.91 -38.71 10.42
CA TRP A 484 -30.81 -38.71 9.45
C TRP A 484 -30.92 -37.57 8.42
N SER A 485 -32.12 -37.28 7.92
CA SER A 485 -32.33 -36.17 6.98
C SER A 485 -32.01 -34.79 7.56
N GLU A 486 -32.21 -34.59 8.87
CA GLU A 486 -31.87 -33.34 9.55
C GLU A 486 -30.35 -33.22 9.72
N ALA A 487 -29.66 -34.32 10.07
CA ALA A 487 -28.20 -34.37 10.13
C ALA A 487 -27.56 -34.09 8.75
N ILE A 488 -28.07 -34.72 7.69
CA ILE A 488 -27.60 -34.47 6.31
C ILE A 488 -27.81 -33.01 5.90
N THR A 489 -28.93 -32.40 6.29
CA THR A 489 -29.18 -30.99 5.96
C THR A 489 -28.10 -30.10 6.56
N VAL A 490 -27.83 -30.22 7.86
CA VAL A 490 -26.82 -29.37 8.53
C VAL A 490 -25.39 -29.69 8.11
N LEU A 491 -25.09 -30.94 7.72
CA LEU A 491 -23.80 -31.31 7.15
C LEU A 491 -23.59 -30.69 5.77
N ASN A 492 -24.62 -30.68 4.92
CA ASN A 492 -24.55 -30.06 3.61
C ASN A 492 -24.51 -28.52 3.68
N ASP A 493 -25.15 -27.92 4.69
CA ASP A 493 -25.05 -26.47 4.94
C ASP A 493 -23.60 -26.02 5.22
N ILE A 494 -22.78 -26.91 5.78
CA ILE A 494 -21.33 -26.67 6.01
C ILE A 494 -20.44 -27.38 4.99
N HIS A 495 -21.02 -27.98 3.94
CA HIS A 495 -20.33 -28.74 2.90
C HIS A 495 -19.39 -29.84 3.44
N ALA A 496 -19.73 -30.44 4.59
CA ALA A 496 -18.93 -31.49 5.21
C ALA A 496 -18.93 -32.77 4.36
N LYS A 497 -17.78 -33.45 4.32
CA LYS A 497 -17.62 -34.76 3.68
C LYS A 497 -17.54 -35.83 4.76
N VAL A 498 -18.52 -36.74 4.81
CA VAL A 498 -18.54 -37.87 5.75
C VAL A 498 -17.98 -39.11 5.06
N LEU A 499 -16.87 -39.63 5.58
CA LEU A 499 -16.21 -40.83 5.09
C LEU A 499 -16.40 -41.94 6.12
N GLY A 500 -16.95 -43.07 5.67
CA GLY A 500 -17.30 -44.17 6.57
C GLY A 500 -16.12 -45.12 6.80
N MET A 501 -15.79 -45.39 8.06
CA MET A 501 -14.79 -46.36 8.49
C MET A 501 -15.53 -47.53 9.15
N CYS A 502 -15.91 -48.52 8.32
CA CYS A 502 -16.72 -49.65 8.73
C CYS A 502 -15.82 -50.78 9.23
N SER A 503 -15.95 -51.17 10.50
CA SER A 503 -15.37 -52.44 10.97
C SER A 503 -16.20 -53.58 10.37
N GLU A 504 -15.61 -54.36 9.46
CA GLU A 504 -16.32 -55.44 8.76
C GLU A 504 -16.25 -56.76 9.50
N ASP A 505 -17.42 -57.26 9.90
CA ASP A 505 -17.63 -58.64 10.31
C ASP A 505 -18.84 -59.26 9.57
N GLU A 506 -19.32 -60.42 10.00
CA GLU A 506 -20.48 -61.07 9.36
C GLU A 506 -21.84 -60.36 9.62
N TYR A 507 -21.88 -59.34 10.48
CA TYR A 507 -23.08 -58.63 10.93
C TYR A 507 -23.13 -57.16 10.50
N SER A 508 -22.03 -56.56 10.03
CA SER A 508 -21.94 -55.13 9.69
C SER A 508 -22.60 -54.70 8.36
N THR A 509 -23.47 -55.54 7.77
CA THR A 509 -24.13 -55.23 6.49
C THR A 509 -25.00 -53.97 6.57
N ASP A 510 -25.72 -53.81 7.69
CA ASP A 510 -26.60 -52.65 7.89
C ASP A 510 -25.78 -51.38 8.23
N ALA A 511 -24.73 -51.51 9.06
CA ALA A 511 -23.79 -50.42 9.34
C ALA A 511 -23.14 -49.87 8.06
N ARG A 512 -22.66 -50.78 7.21
CA ARG A 512 -22.12 -50.44 5.89
C ARG A 512 -23.14 -49.74 5.00
N HIS A 513 -24.38 -50.20 4.99
CA HIS A 513 -25.43 -49.56 4.23
C HIS A 513 -25.62 -48.11 4.71
N ASP A 514 -25.74 -47.90 6.02
CA ASP A 514 -26.00 -46.57 6.59
C ASP A 514 -24.84 -45.60 6.36
N LEU A 515 -23.60 -46.08 6.49
CA LEU A 515 -22.39 -45.33 6.13
C LEU A 515 -22.37 -44.96 4.65
N ARG A 516 -22.78 -45.86 3.75
CA ARG A 516 -22.81 -45.61 2.30
C ARG A 516 -23.85 -44.55 1.94
N GLU A 517 -25.06 -44.66 2.46
CA GLU A 517 -26.10 -43.68 2.20
C GLU A 517 -25.71 -42.30 2.75
N THR A 518 -25.05 -42.25 3.91
CA THR A 518 -24.54 -41.01 4.49
C THR A 518 -23.45 -40.40 3.61
N ALA A 519 -22.46 -41.19 3.17
CA ALA A 519 -21.41 -40.73 2.26
C ALA A 519 -21.98 -40.22 0.93
N ILE A 520 -23.01 -40.88 0.37
CA ILE A 520 -23.71 -40.40 -0.83
C ILE A 520 -24.38 -39.06 -0.58
N ALA A 521 -25.10 -38.94 0.54
CA ALA A 521 -25.88 -37.77 0.88
C ALA A 521 -25.03 -36.52 1.20
N THR A 522 -23.78 -36.72 1.59
CA THR A 522 -22.78 -35.65 1.80
C THR A 522 -21.84 -35.45 0.60
N GLY A 523 -22.11 -36.09 -0.54
CA GLY A 523 -21.30 -35.95 -1.75
C GLY A 523 -19.89 -36.53 -1.64
N SER A 524 -19.64 -37.42 -0.67
CA SER A 524 -18.38 -38.17 -0.50
C SER A 524 -18.36 -39.37 -1.45
N VAL A 525 -18.42 -39.08 -2.74
CA VAL A 525 -18.59 -40.06 -3.82
C VAL A 525 -17.57 -39.79 -4.92
N THR A 526 -16.86 -40.82 -5.38
CA THR A 526 -15.91 -40.67 -6.49
C THR A 526 -16.61 -40.34 -7.80
N LEU A 527 -15.84 -39.90 -8.79
CA LEU A 527 -16.33 -39.67 -10.15
C LEU A 527 -17.09 -40.87 -10.75
N GLU A 528 -16.69 -42.10 -10.41
CA GLU A 528 -17.34 -43.35 -10.85
C GLU A 528 -18.65 -43.66 -10.11
N GLY A 529 -19.03 -42.84 -9.12
CA GLY A 529 -20.21 -43.06 -8.28
C GLY A 529 -19.97 -43.98 -7.09
N ASN A 530 -18.72 -44.21 -6.68
CA ASN A 530 -18.41 -45.06 -5.53
C ASN A 530 -18.42 -44.21 -4.24
N PRO A 531 -19.28 -44.51 -3.24
CA PRO A 531 -19.23 -43.82 -1.96
C PRO A 531 -17.97 -44.19 -1.18
N LEU A 532 -17.41 -43.20 -0.50
CA LEU A 532 -16.20 -43.31 0.33
C LEU A 532 -16.51 -44.00 1.66
N VAL A 533 -16.66 -45.33 1.60
CA VAL A 533 -16.79 -46.21 2.77
C VAL A 533 -15.74 -47.30 2.69
N PHE A 534 -14.93 -47.39 3.74
CA PHE A 534 -13.75 -48.22 3.79
C PHE A 534 -13.89 -49.29 4.87
N ASP A 535 -13.28 -50.43 4.57
CA ASP A 535 -13.22 -51.57 5.47
C ASP A 535 -11.98 -51.47 6.35
N ILE A 536 -12.15 -51.27 7.65
CA ILE A 536 -11.03 -51.21 8.59
C ILE A 536 -10.65 -52.57 9.19
N GLY A 537 -11.37 -53.64 8.82
CA GLY A 537 -11.25 -54.96 9.43
C GLY A 537 -11.99 -55.09 10.76
N SER A 538 -12.23 -56.34 11.19
CA SER A 538 -13.00 -56.66 12.40
C SER A 538 -12.25 -56.43 13.71
N GLU A 539 -10.95 -56.12 13.62
CA GLU A 539 -10.12 -55.73 14.77
C GLU A 539 -9.31 -54.46 14.46
N GLY A 540 -9.73 -53.66 13.47
CA GLY A 540 -8.99 -52.47 13.02
C GLY A 540 -7.65 -52.77 12.34
N GLU A 541 -7.41 -53.99 11.86
CA GLU A 541 -6.12 -54.40 11.29
C GLU A 541 -5.77 -53.74 9.95
N ARG A 542 -6.73 -53.04 9.32
CA ARG A 542 -6.54 -52.27 8.07
C ARG A 542 -6.69 -50.76 8.26
N LEU A 543 -6.87 -50.31 9.49
CA LEU A 543 -7.24 -48.92 9.80
C LEU A 543 -6.25 -47.91 9.23
N ASP A 544 -4.95 -48.18 9.34
CA ASP A 544 -3.91 -47.31 8.79
C ASP A 544 -4.02 -47.16 7.27
N THR A 545 -4.17 -48.26 6.54
CA THR A 545 -4.33 -48.24 5.08
C THR A 545 -5.66 -47.61 4.66
N SER A 546 -6.75 -47.94 5.33
CA SER A 546 -8.09 -47.50 4.98
C SER A 546 -8.30 -46.01 5.20
N VAL A 547 -7.78 -45.43 6.29
CA VAL A 547 -7.86 -43.97 6.51
C VAL A 547 -7.00 -43.22 5.48
N VAL A 548 -5.82 -43.74 5.14
CA VAL A 548 -4.98 -43.13 4.10
C VAL A 548 -5.66 -43.20 2.73
N ASP A 549 -6.23 -44.35 2.36
CA ASP A 549 -6.96 -44.51 1.11
C ASP A 549 -8.20 -43.61 1.05
N ALA A 550 -8.89 -43.43 2.18
CA ALA A 550 -10.03 -42.52 2.31
C ALA A 550 -9.65 -41.08 1.95
N ILE A 551 -8.55 -40.57 2.53
CA ILE A 551 -8.09 -39.22 2.24
C ILE A 551 -7.51 -39.13 0.83
N VAL A 552 -6.81 -40.15 0.33
CA VAL A 552 -6.36 -40.20 -1.08
C VAL A 552 -7.54 -40.07 -2.03
N SER A 553 -8.59 -40.86 -1.85
CA SER A 553 -9.75 -40.85 -2.74
C SER A 553 -10.51 -39.54 -2.64
N LEU A 554 -10.62 -38.95 -1.45
CA LEU A 554 -11.22 -37.62 -1.30
C LEU A 554 -10.41 -36.55 -2.04
N THR A 555 -9.09 -36.50 -1.85
CA THR A 555 -8.23 -35.47 -2.43
C THR A 555 -7.80 -35.77 -3.87
N LYS A 556 -8.43 -36.73 -4.57
CA LYS A 556 -8.13 -37.05 -5.97
C LYS A 556 -9.35 -37.36 -6.82
N ASP A 557 -10.31 -38.08 -6.25
CA ASP A 557 -11.34 -38.76 -7.03
C ASP A 557 -12.75 -38.21 -6.74
N VAL A 558 -12.92 -37.39 -5.70
CA VAL A 558 -14.20 -36.74 -5.36
C VAL A 558 -14.25 -35.35 -6.02
N PRO A 559 -15.11 -35.14 -7.04
CA PRO A 559 -15.22 -33.87 -7.71
C PRO A 559 -15.94 -32.83 -6.85
N PHE A 560 -15.58 -31.56 -7.03
CA PHE A 560 -16.18 -30.42 -6.35
C PHE A 560 -16.26 -29.20 -7.26
N ASP A 561 -17.10 -28.22 -6.93
CA ASP A 561 -17.27 -27.02 -7.74
C ASP A 561 -16.18 -25.98 -7.41
N VAL A 562 -15.67 -25.26 -8.41
CA VAL A 562 -14.56 -24.29 -8.25
C VAL A 562 -14.99 -22.92 -8.73
N ASP A 563 -15.02 -21.96 -7.80
CA ASP A 563 -15.31 -20.55 -8.06
C ASP A 563 -14.20 -19.63 -7.52
N THR A 564 -14.43 -18.32 -7.64
CA THR A 564 -13.53 -17.30 -7.08
C THR A 564 -14.32 -16.20 -6.39
N TYR A 565 -13.78 -15.69 -5.30
CA TYR A 565 -14.26 -14.48 -4.63
C TYR A 565 -13.11 -13.52 -4.38
N THR A 566 -13.44 -12.30 -3.95
CA THR A 566 -12.47 -11.23 -3.73
C THR A 566 -12.59 -10.71 -2.30
N LEU A 567 -11.44 -10.53 -1.67
CA LEU A 567 -11.30 -9.87 -0.39
C LEU A 567 -10.67 -8.50 -0.60
N ASP A 568 -11.15 -7.56 0.19
CA ASP A 568 -10.55 -6.25 0.33
C ASP A 568 -9.50 -6.36 1.44
N GLU A 569 -8.30 -5.84 1.19
CA GLU A 569 -7.27 -5.73 2.21
C GLU A 569 -7.15 -4.24 2.50
N PRO A 570 -7.58 -3.80 3.70
CA PRO A 570 -7.48 -2.39 4.07
C PRO A 570 -6.04 -1.94 3.84
N ASP A 571 -5.91 -0.82 3.14
CA ASP A 571 -4.66 -0.14 2.89
C ASP A 571 -4.03 0.20 4.25
N GLY A 572 -3.07 -0.63 4.68
CA GLY A 572 -2.32 -0.46 5.93
C GLY A 572 -1.48 0.82 5.98
N TYR A 573 -1.54 1.61 4.90
CA TYR A 573 -0.75 2.79 4.59
C TYR A 573 -1.63 4.01 4.33
N THR A 574 -2.86 4.04 4.84
CA THR A 574 -3.67 5.26 4.82
C THR A 574 -3.19 6.23 5.89
N GLU A 575 -2.65 7.36 5.45
CA GLU A 575 -2.42 8.51 6.31
C GLU A 575 -3.74 8.92 7.01
N PRO A 576 -3.71 9.44 8.25
CA PRO A 576 -4.91 9.82 8.97
C PRO A 576 -5.73 10.89 8.22
N GLY A 577 -6.91 10.52 7.73
CA GLY A 577 -7.85 11.45 7.06
C GLY A 577 -8.25 11.06 5.64
N TRP A 578 -7.60 10.04 5.07
CA TRP A 578 -7.92 9.51 3.75
C TRP A 578 -9.21 8.68 3.75
N GLU A 579 -9.97 8.74 2.65
CA GLU A 579 -11.14 7.87 2.46
C GLU A 579 -10.66 6.43 2.18
N GLU A 580 -11.12 5.48 3.00
CA GLU A 580 -10.88 4.05 2.79
C GLU A 580 -11.67 3.57 1.57
N ILE A 581 -10.96 3.06 0.56
CA ILE A 581 -11.53 2.62 -0.70
C ILE A 581 -11.45 1.10 -0.80
N ASP A 582 -12.61 0.48 -1.01
CA ASP A 582 -12.71 -0.96 -1.24
C ASP A 582 -12.05 -1.35 -2.57
N ALA A 583 -10.83 -1.90 -2.50
CA ALA A 583 -9.99 -2.25 -3.63
C ALA A 583 -10.61 -3.34 -4.53
N ARG A 584 -11.62 -4.08 -4.05
CA ARG A 584 -12.36 -5.04 -4.90
C ARG A 584 -13.08 -4.33 -6.03
N CYS A 585 -13.34 -3.03 -5.91
CA CYS A 585 -13.88 -2.24 -6.99
C CYS A 585 -13.05 -2.37 -8.27
N PHE A 586 -11.72 -2.50 -8.22
CA PHE A 586 -10.84 -2.55 -9.39
C PHE A 586 -11.00 -3.86 -10.18
N ILE A 587 -11.45 -4.94 -9.53
CA ILE A 587 -11.60 -6.28 -10.09
C ILE A 587 -13.01 -6.44 -10.70
N LYS A 588 -13.11 -6.35 -12.03
CA LYS A 588 -14.40 -6.33 -12.74
C LYS A 588 -15.03 -7.69 -12.93
N LYS A 589 -14.24 -8.64 -13.43
CA LYS A 589 -14.72 -9.99 -13.77
C LYS A 589 -13.64 -11.01 -13.54
N ARG A 590 -14.07 -12.23 -13.20
CA ARG A 590 -13.23 -13.44 -13.07
C ARG A 590 -13.95 -14.55 -13.82
N ILE A 591 -13.54 -14.81 -15.05
CA ILE A 591 -14.31 -15.64 -15.98
C ILE A 591 -13.56 -16.95 -16.22
N PRO A 592 -14.12 -18.13 -15.87
CA PRO A 592 -13.57 -19.42 -16.23
C PRO A 592 -13.20 -19.51 -17.72
N GLN A 593 -11.99 -20.00 -18.01
CA GLN A 593 -11.49 -20.19 -19.37
C GLN A 593 -11.38 -21.69 -19.72
N PRO A 594 -11.66 -22.08 -20.98
CA PRO A 594 -11.33 -23.41 -21.46
C PRO A 594 -9.81 -23.64 -21.49
N GLY A 595 -9.37 -24.91 -21.42
CA GLY A 595 -7.95 -25.26 -21.55
C GLY A 595 -7.28 -25.72 -20.25
N TRP A 596 -8.02 -26.36 -19.35
CA TRP A 596 -7.48 -26.92 -18.10
C TRP A 596 -6.52 -28.09 -18.31
N GLU A 597 -5.60 -28.30 -17.36
CA GLU A 597 -4.71 -29.46 -17.33
C GLU A 597 -5.26 -30.51 -16.36
N PRO A 598 -5.60 -31.73 -16.84
CA PRO A 598 -6.12 -32.78 -15.97
C PRO A 598 -5.04 -33.32 -15.03
N PRO A 599 -5.41 -33.78 -13.82
CA PRO A 599 -4.48 -34.44 -12.92
C PRO A 599 -3.96 -35.76 -13.53
N PRO A 600 -2.78 -36.25 -13.09
CA PRO A 600 -2.20 -37.48 -13.63
C PRO A 600 -3.15 -38.68 -13.52
N GLY A 601 -3.43 -39.33 -14.65
CA GLY A 601 -4.30 -40.51 -14.71
C GLY A 601 -5.72 -40.25 -15.21
N TYR A 602 -6.11 -38.98 -15.35
CA TYR A 602 -7.44 -38.57 -15.81
C TYR A 602 -7.42 -37.94 -17.21
N THR A 603 -8.52 -38.03 -17.96
CA THR A 603 -8.67 -37.33 -19.24
C THR A 603 -9.12 -35.88 -19.05
N TYR A 604 -8.98 -35.07 -20.10
CA TYR A 604 -9.45 -33.69 -20.12
C TYR A 604 -10.94 -33.58 -19.76
N GLU A 605 -11.79 -34.45 -20.30
CA GLU A 605 -13.24 -34.45 -20.05
C GLU A 605 -13.63 -34.96 -18.67
N GLN A 606 -12.75 -35.72 -18.00
CA GLN A 606 -12.98 -36.18 -16.63
C GLN A 606 -12.60 -35.11 -15.60
N ALA A 607 -11.61 -34.28 -15.90
CA ALA A 607 -11.09 -33.28 -14.96
C ALA A 607 -12.08 -32.16 -14.66
N VAL A 608 -12.92 -31.78 -15.62
CA VAL A 608 -13.98 -30.77 -15.47
C VAL A 608 -15.19 -31.22 -16.27
N ALA A 609 -16.35 -31.35 -15.61
CA ALA A 609 -17.57 -31.78 -16.29
C ALA A 609 -18.16 -30.66 -17.18
N PHE A 610 -18.28 -29.45 -16.65
CA PHE A 610 -18.72 -28.26 -17.40
C PHE A 610 -18.30 -26.97 -16.68
N TYR A 611 -18.43 -25.83 -17.36
CA TYR A 611 -18.17 -24.50 -16.78
C TYR A 611 -19.10 -23.46 -17.40
N ASP A 612 -19.30 -22.35 -16.70
CA ASP A 612 -20.01 -21.18 -17.20
C ASP A 612 -19.20 -19.89 -16.93
N GLN A 613 -19.87 -18.73 -16.88
CA GLN A 613 -19.19 -17.45 -16.65
C GLN A 613 -18.80 -17.21 -15.17
N SER A 614 -19.23 -18.07 -14.27
CA SER A 614 -19.05 -17.94 -12.82
C SER A 614 -18.12 -18.99 -12.22
N ALA A 615 -18.24 -20.25 -12.65
CA ALA A 615 -17.54 -21.35 -12.02
C ALA A 615 -17.22 -22.50 -12.99
N PHE A 616 -16.29 -23.35 -12.55
CA PHE A 616 -16.12 -24.71 -13.05
C PHE A 616 -16.89 -25.67 -12.14
N TYR A 617 -17.53 -26.69 -12.71
CA TYR A 617 -18.37 -27.62 -11.96
C TYR A 617 -17.86 -29.06 -12.07
N LEU A 618 -17.96 -29.78 -10.95
CA LEU A 618 -17.47 -31.15 -10.78
C LEU A 618 -16.01 -31.30 -11.25
N VAL A 619 -15.14 -30.48 -10.68
CA VAL A 619 -13.70 -30.45 -10.95
C VAL A 619 -13.00 -31.49 -10.08
N LEU A 620 -12.13 -32.30 -10.68
CA LEU A 620 -11.29 -33.21 -9.91
C LEU A 620 -10.19 -32.43 -9.14
N PRO A 621 -9.91 -32.79 -7.88
CA PRO A 621 -8.77 -32.24 -7.16
C PRO A 621 -7.44 -32.37 -7.94
N GLY A 622 -6.60 -31.34 -7.88
CA GLY A 622 -5.32 -31.28 -8.60
C GLY A 622 -5.43 -30.96 -10.10
N THR A 623 -6.62 -30.62 -10.59
CA THR A 623 -6.80 -30.04 -11.93
C THR A 623 -6.25 -28.63 -11.93
N LYS A 624 -5.50 -28.25 -12.97
CA LYS A 624 -5.12 -26.84 -13.14
C LYS A 624 -6.12 -26.14 -14.02
N VAL A 625 -6.73 -25.07 -13.51
CA VAL A 625 -7.72 -24.29 -14.25
C VAL A 625 -7.25 -22.84 -14.42
N THR A 626 -7.97 -22.09 -15.25
CA THR A 626 -7.64 -20.70 -15.54
C THR A 626 -8.88 -19.82 -15.49
N PHE A 627 -8.79 -18.68 -14.80
CA PHE A 627 -9.78 -17.62 -14.85
C PHE A 627 -9.15 -16.43 -15.60
N LYS A 628 -9.91 -15.83 -16.52
CA LYS A 628 -9.56 -14.53 -17.10
C LYS A 628 -10.04 -13.46 -16.12
N VAL A 629 -9.10 -12.72 -15.55
CA VAL A 629 -9.40 -11.61 -14.64
C VAL A 629 -9.33 -10.30 -15.40
N GLN A 630 -10.34 -9.46 -15.20
CA GLN A 630 -10.44 -8.13 -15.80
C GLN A 630 -10.31 -7.07 -14.71
N PHE A 631 -9.39 -6.13 -14.90
CA PHE A 631 -9.10 -5.04 -13.98
C PHE A 631 -9.30 -3.69 -14.66
N GLN A 632 -9.82 -2.70 -13.93
CA GLN A 632 -9.96 -1.33 -14.41
C GLN A 632 -10.26 -0.35 -13.26
N ASN A 633 -9.83 0.89 -13.34
CA ASN A 633 -10.25 1.94 -12.41
C ASN A 633 -11.59 2.60 -12.84
N TYR A 634 -12.68 1.83 -12.79
CA TYR A 634 -14.06 2.27 -13.10
C TYR A 634 -15.11 1.42 -12.38
N VAL A 635 -15.92 1.97 -11.49
CA VAL A 635 -17.01 1.23 -10.83
C VAL A 635 -18.12 0.86 -11.83
N ASP A 636 -18.45 1.77 -12.76
CA ASP A 636 -19.42 1.57 -13.83
C ASP A 636 -19.01 2.30 -15.13
N GLU A 637 -19.85 2.32 -16.16
CA GLU A 637 -19.56 3.01 -17.44
C GLU A 637 -19.38 4.54 -17.31
N THR A 638 -19.56 5.12 -16.12
CA THR A 638 -19.61 6.56 -15.88
C THR A 638 -18.80 7.05 -14.67
N LYS A 639 -18.27 6.18 -13.80
CA LYS A 639 -17.62 6.57 -12.54
C LYS A 639 -16.35 5.78 -12.24
N ASN A 640 -15.23 6.47 -11.99
CA ASN A 640 -13.96 5.90 -11.52
C ASN A 640 -14.12 5.23 -10.14
N CYS A 641 -13.31 4.21 -9.82
CA CYS A 641 -13.28 3.69 -8.45
C CYS A 641 -12.58 4.69 -7.54
N TYR A 642 -11.38 5.05 -7.93
CA TYR A 642 -10.61 6.11 -7.32
C TYR A 642 -10.30 7.14 -8.40
N ASP A 643 -10.62 8.40 -8.14
CA ASP A 643 -10.44 9.43 -9.16
C ASP A 643 -8.98 9.85 -9.32
N GLY A 644 -8.09 9.42 -8.41
CA GLY A 644 -6.71 9.89 -8.31
C GLY A 644 -6.62 11.15 -7.44
N ASP A 645 -5.53 11.28 -6.70
CA ASP A 645 -5.11 12.52 -6.02
C ASP A 645 -3.82 13.02 -6.68
N TYR A 646 -3.16 14.03 -6.11
CA TYR A 646 -1.89 14.54 -6.62
C TYR A 646 -0.68 13.65 -6.28
N ILE A 647 -0.89 12.64 -5.43
CA ILE A 647 0.09 11.58 -5.17
C ILE A 647 -0.42 10.25 -5.71
N ALA A 648 0.49 9.36 -6.10
CA ALA A 648 0.12 8.00 -6.43
C ALA A 648 -0.29 7.21 -5.17
N ARG A 649 -1.07 6.13 -5.37
CA ARG A 649 -1.57 5.29 -4.28
C ARG A 649 -1.60 3.84 -4.64
N VAL A 650 -1.32 3.01 -3.64
CA VAL A 650 -1.47 1.56 -3.73
C VAL A 650 -2.81 1.10 -3.12
N PHE A 651 -3.43 0.10 -3.73
CA PHE A 651 -4.62 -0.58 -3.23
C PHE A 651 -4.38 -2.09 -3.26
N LEU A 652 -4.70 -2.75 -2.15
CA LEU A 652 -4.47 -4.19 -1.98
C LEU A 652 -5.80 -4.94 -1.99
N ALA A 653 -5.86 -6.01 -2.78
CA ALA A 653 -6.97 -6.94 -2.76
C ALA A 653 -6.47 -8.38 -2.89
N LYS A 654 -7.32 -9.34 -2.56
CA LYS A 654 -7.03 -10.76 -2.81
C LYS A 654 -8.07 -11.38 -3.72
N ILE A 655 -7.63 -12.26 -4.61
CA ILE A 655 -8.50 -13.18 -5.34
C ILE A 655 -8.30 -14.56 -4.74
N VAL A 656 -9.36 -15.09 -4.14
CA VAL A 656 -9.35 -16.42 -3.51
C VAL A 656 -10.09 -17.39 -4.41
N VAL A 657 -9.44 -18.51 -4.67
CA VAL A 657 -10.02 -19.67 -5.35
C VAL A 657 -10.64 -20.57 -4.30
N ARG A 658 -11.88 -21.00 -4.55
CA ARG A 658 -12.63 -21.74 -3.55
C ARG A 658 -13.31 -22.99 -4.12
N GLY A 659 -13.25 -24.07 -3.35
CA GLY A 659 -13.90 -25.35 -3.60
C GLY A 659 -15.24 -25.47 -2.86
N ASP A 660 -16.27 -25.97 -3.53
CA ASP A 660 -17.64 -26.18 -3.04
C ASP A 660 -18.24 -24.96 -2.33
N GLY A 661 -17.77 -23.75 -2.64
CA GLY A 661 -18.24 -22.53 -1.97
C GLY A 661 -17.72 -22.33 -0.54
N VAL A 662 -16.80 -23.18 -0.06
CA VAL A 662 -16.31 -23.14 1.34
C VAL A 662 -14.79 -23.19 1.46
N THR A 663 -14.12 -24.09 0.75
CA THR A 663 -12.70 -24.39 1.00
C THR A 663 -11.80 -23.47 0.21
N ASP A 664 -10.95 -22.69 0.86
CA ASP A 664 -9.95 -21.88 0.17
C ASP A 664 -8.84 -22.81 -0.35
N LEU A 665 -8.69 -22.87 -1.68
CA LEU A 665 -7.73 -23.77 -2.35
C LEU A 665 -6.42 -23.07 -2.63
N ASP A 666 -6.51 -21.80 -3.04
CA ASP A 666 -5.38 -20.97 -3.44
C ASP A 666 -5.78 -19.49 -3.33
N THR A 667 -4.81 -18.61 -3.11
CA THR A 667 -5.03 -17.16 -3.01
C THR A 667 -3.96 -16.42 -3.80
N ARG A 668 -4.34 -15.31 -4.43
CA ARG A 668 -3.43 -14.36 -5.07
C ARG A 668 -3.63 -12.96 -4.54
N GLU A 669 -2.52 -12.29 -4.29
CA GLU A 669 -2.50 -10.87 -4.00
C GLU A 669 -2.65 -10.07 -5.29
N VAL A 670 -3.27 -8.91 -5.16
CA VAL A 670 -3.49 -7.95 -6.23
C VAL A 670 -3.02 -6.60 -5.71
N VAL A 671 -1.86 -6.16 -6.18
CA VAL A 671 -1.28 -4.85 -5.94
C VAL A 671 -1.68 -3.93 -7.09
N ILE A 672 -2.44 -2.91 -6.77
CA ILE A 672 -2.95 -1.93 -7.75
C ILE A 672 -2.35 -0.58 -7.43
N VAL A 673 -1.55 -0.04 -8.34
CA VAL A 673 -1.06 1.34 -8.28
C VAL A 673 -2.00 2.21 -9.10
N VAL A 674 -2.54 3.27 -8.49
CA VAL A 674 -3.20 4.36 -9.19
C VAL A 674 -2.24 5.55 -9.18
N PRO A 675 -1.68 5.94 -10.34
CA PRO A 675 -0.70 7.02 -10.41
C PRO A 675 -1.32 8.38 -10.07
N ALA A 676 -0.46 9.33 -9.74
CA ALA A 676 -0.80 10.72 -9.48
C ALA A 676 -1.56 11.37 -10.66
N LYS A 677 -2.42 12.33 -10.34
CA LYS A 677 -3.06 13.20 -11.33
C LYS A 677 -2.06 14.23 -11.82
N GLN A 678 -1.68 14.11 -13.09
CA GLN A 678 -0.93 15.18 -13.76
C GLN A 678 -1.69 16.51 -13.72
N ILE A 679 -1.02 17.56 -13.26
CA ILE A 679 -1.52 18.93 -13.31
C ILE A 679 -1.66 19.33 -14.79
N PRO A 680 -2.84 19.79 -15.25
CA PRO A 680 -2.96 20.31 -16.60
C PRO A 680 -2.18 21.63 -16.68
N VAL A 681 -0.97 21.57 -17.23
CA VAL A 681 -0.12 22.74 -17.51
C VAL A 681 -0.93 23.74 -18.36
N GLY A 682 -1.25 24.89 -17.76
CA GLY A 682 -2.17 25.91 -18.29
C GLY A 682 -1.54 26.89 -19.28
#